data_AF-A0A9N9VU15-F1
#
_entry.id   AF-A0A9N9VU15-F1
#
_cell.length_a   1.000
_cell.length_b   1.000
_cell.length_c   1.000
_cell.angle_alpha   90.00
_cell.angle_beta   90.00
_cell.angle_gamma   90.00
#
_symmetry.space_group_name_H-M   'P 1'
#
loop_
_entity.id
_entity.type
_entity.pdbx_description
1 polymer ?
#
loop_
_entity_poly.entity_id
_entity_poly.type
_entity_poly.pdbx_seq_one_letter_code
_entity_poly.pdbx_strand_id
1 'polypeptide(L)'
;MNMNPASSSDPLQISKTRVTKGEEPAEQQDCFTFEPTPERSPVPNQAPEANPIAPQRRKVPTRKLGRRRNNLPLVKLDRKNRRHNLPQDKLNHKNRRQNSPLDRLDRKNHRHNVLLDKLDRKKTRRQKIEWKKTLLLQQFSNELRIAKSDLETCQKQEQALRQSEAHAYAQAREFENALKTEKSMHTQAESQLSAARQEASTLRQAAVNAHAQAVQLEKALDDERHFHAETESKLSATQQDAEAFCQSAANAHAQAGQFEKVLNDERHFHTKTKSELSGARQEVTALRQDQVKARHDRNMMRKEMKEKQVILNEALEERDKAKEMAASTRQGQLKAISELNKAMRLNQGSDQSTDSQLVQKMVGLRNNIRDWSLTYFITESENLPRPSNQDMKNLDEIGLESVMRKDFLERSLQDSTIRPTVARSVLWGFLQRDVFRQYLWVMKPYSRWVRDTHQYLSSKMMTKYSQDSDEKSQKFNIWRANGSAMFSQAPRPGQKRVLRNRIITQLVTTTILLLKPLLASQDQKDAEDELYQIMDQALALDEELCRQVANLSVRYLENSLGLVGAHFNPQTMTTEIGSKDATAEDVVSVVLAPALVKRGNSAGNDFDKQIILVPMEVTCQPAEPKPAPRASPILVQTSTPSPGA
;
A
#
# COMPACT_ATOMS: atom_id res chain seq x y z
N MET A 1 26.82 -58.39 23.70
CA MET A 1 25.84 -58.68 24.76
C MET A 1 25.60 -57.41 25.56
N ASN A 2 24.37 -56.89 25.47
CA ASN A 2 23.61 -56.10 26.46
C ASN A 2 24.35 -55.56 27.71
N MET A 3 24.32 -54.25 27.96
CA MET A 3 23.21 -53.56 28.68
C MET A 3 23.47 -52.05 28.86
N ASN A 4 22.43 -51.26 28.59
CA ASN A 4 22.13 -49.94 29.18
C ASN A 4 21.54 -50.16 30.60
N PRO A 5 21.44 -49.18 31.54
CA PRO A 5 20.65 -47.94 31.33
C PRO A 5 20.92 -46.68 32.22
N ALA A 6 20.14 -45.62 31.90
CA ALA A 6 19.59 -44.55 32.78
C ALA A 6 20.55 -43.48 33.34
N SER A 7 20.17 -42.25 33.69
CA SER A 7 19.06 -41.30 33.44
C SER A 7 19.46 -39.98 34.17
N SER A 8 18.83 -38.84 33.84
CA SER A 8 18.75 -37.55 34.60
C SER A 8 19.10 -36.36 33.67
N SER A 9 18.21 -35.49 33.17
CA SER A 9 17.21 -34.55 33.77
C SER A 9 17.78 -33.40 34.61
N ASP A 10 18.08 -32.24 33.98
CA ASP A 10 17.36 -30.96 34.21
C ASP A 10 17.96 -29.76 33.42
N PRO A 11 17.13 -28.81 32.94
CA PRO A 11 17.59 -27.63 32.19
C PRO A 11 17.75 -26.36 33.04
N LEU A 12 18.77 -25.58 32.68
CA LEU A 12 19.21 -24.32 33.27
C LEU A 12 18.17 -23.19 33.21
N GLN A 13 18.06 -22.47 34.33
CA GLN A 13 17.34 -21.21 34.47
C GLN A 13 18.06 -20.05 33.74
N ILE A 14 17.28 -19.24 33.04
CA ILE A 14 17.71 -17.98 32.41
C ILE A 14 17.62 -16.85 33.44
N SER A 15 18.77 -16.27 33.79
CA SER A 15 18.87 -15.09 34.64
C SER A 15 18.61 -13.81 33.83
N LYS A 16 17.72 -12.97 34.34
CA LYS A 16 17.43 -11.61 33.88
C LYS A 16 18.58 -10.66 34.28
N THR A 17 19.15 -9.93 33.33
CA THR A 17 20.01 -8.77 33.62
C THR A 17 19.26 -7.46 33.40
N ARG A 18 19.36 -6.62 34.44
CA ARG A 18 18.71 -5.34 34.68
C ARG A 18 19.65 -4.24 34.17
N VAL A 19 19.17 -3.36 33.29
CA VAL A 19 19.93 -2.20 32.80
C VAL A 19 19.73 -1.04 33.77
N THR A 20 20.82 -0.55 34.34
CA THR A 20 20.91 0.67 35.16
C THR A 20 21.32 1.87 34.29
N LYS A 21 20.62 3.00 34.50
CA LYS A 21 20.97 4.34 34.02
C LYS A 21 22.23 4.86 34.74
N GLY A 22 23.16 5.45 34.01
CA GLY A 22 24.14 6.45 34.48
C GLY A 22 24.14 7.57 33.44
N GLU A 23 23.75 8.80 33.81
CA GLU A 23 24.57 9.87 34.42
C GLU A 23 25.56 10.50 33.41
N GLU A 24 25.20 11.72 32.99
CA GLU A 24 25.99 12.68 32.21
C GLU A 24 27.10 13.31 33.06
N PRO A 25 28.14 13.84 32.41
CA PRO A 25 28.73 15.08 32.89
C PRO A 25 28.83 16.17 31.80
N ALA A 26 28.74 17.40 32.28
CA ALA A 26 28.91 18.65 31.57
C ALA A 26 30.39 19.11 31.57
N GLU A 27 30.61 20.29 30.95
CA GLU A 27 31.85 21.10 30.82
C GLU A 27 32.73 20.79 29.60
N GLN A 28 33.36 21.72 28.88
CA GLN A 28 33.42 23.20 28.79
C GLN A 28 34.33 23.54 27.57
N GLN A 29 34.35 24.81 27.13
CA GLN A 29 35.39 25.49 26.30
C GLN A 29 35.43 25.14 24.79
N ASP A 30 35.70 26.03 23.83
CA ASP A 30 36.20 27.42 23.85
C ASP A 30 35.91 28.13 22.50
N CYS A 31 35.95 29.46 22.54
CA CYS A 31 35.88 30.39 21.40
C CYS A 31 37.08 30.27 20.45
N PHE A 32 36.90 30.49 19.13
CA PHE A 32 37.84 31.23 18.29
C PHE A 32 37.20 31.71 16.97
N THR A 33 37.60 32.90 16.55
CA THR A 33 37.16 33.78 15.46
C THR A 33 37.98 33.63 14.16
N PHE A 34 37.60 34.41 13.12
CA PHE A 34 38.26 34.72 11.82
C PHE A 34 37.92 33.78 10.64
N GLU A 35 37.67 34.19 9.39
CA GLU A 35 37.50 35.46 8.63
C GLU A 35 36.92 35.06 7.23
N PRO A 36 36.42 35.98 6.37
CA PRO A 36 35.77 35.66 5.10
C PRO A 36 36.74 35.67 3.91
N THR A 37 36.45 34.88 2.87
CA THR A 37 37.18 34.89 1.59
C THR A 37 36.27 35.33 0.42
N PRO A 38 36.83 35.89 -0.66
CA PRO A 38 36.18 36.93 -1.44
C PRO A 38 35.57 36.49 -2.78
N GLU A 39 34.80 37.44 -3.31
CA GLU A 39 34.28 37.58 -4.67
C GLU A 39 35.22 37.10 -5.79
N ARG A 40 34.63 36.43 -6.79
CA ARG A 40 35.05 36.51 -8.20
C ARG A 40 33.88 36.17 -9.12
N SER A 41 33.34 37.18 -9.78
CA SER A 41 32.54 37.04 -10.99
C SER A 41 33.38 36.55 -12.17
N PRO A 42 32.72 36.00 -13.21
CA PRO A 42 32.99 36.55 -14.53
C PRO A 42 31.72 36.74 -15.38
N VAL A 43 31.70 37.89 -16.07
CA VAL A 43 31.02 38.23 -17.35
C VAL A 43 31.66 37.33 -18.44
N PRO A 44 31.03 36.88 -19.56
CA PRO A 44 30.26 37.67 -20.56
C PRO A 44 29.06 36.90 -21.19
N ASN A 45 28.21 37.39 -22.11
CA ASN A 45 28.39 38.06 -23.39
C ASN A 45 27.02 38.55 -23.91
N GLN A 46 27.03 39.65 -24.66
CA GLN A 46 25.88 40.21 -25.38
C GLN A 46 25.77 39.66 -26.82
N ALA A 47 24.54 39.75 -27.35
CA ALA A 47 24.12 39.88 -28.76
C ALA A 47 23.91 38.59 -29.59
N PRO A 48 23.17 38.66 -30.74
CA PRO A 48 21.83 39.24 -30.96
C PRO A 48 20.89 38.33 -31.82
N GLU A 49 19.66 38.80 -32.07
CA GLU A 49 18.80 38.60 -33.27
C GLU A 49 18.55 37.19 -33.87
N ALA A 50 17.26 36.82 -34.02
CA ALA A 50 16.61 36.62 -35.35
C ALA A 50 15.22 35.95 -35.24
N ASN A 51 14.20 36.62 -35.78
CA ASN A 51 12.96 36.00 -36.27
C ASN A 51 13.26 35.05 -37.45
N PRO A 52 12.44 34.01 -37.70
CA PRO A 52 11.56 34.11 -38.88
C PRO A 52 10.16 33.49 -38.67
N ILE A 53 9.10 34.20 -39.07
CA ILE A 53 8.34 34.03 -40.33
C ILE A 53 7.41 32.80 -40.34
N ALA A 54 6.10 33.10 -40.30
CA ALA A 54 5.01 32.23 -40.72
C ALA A 54 5.09 31.88 -42.21
N PRO A 55 4.33 30.86 -42.65
CA PRO A 55 3.34 31.24 -43.67
C PRO A 55 1.98 30.62 -43.42
N GLN A 56 0.97 31.48 -43.56
CA GLN A 56 -0.39 31.08 -43.86
C GLN A 56 -0.52 30.71 -45.35
N ARG A 57 -1.58 29.91 -45.61
CA ARG A 57 -2.58 30.02 -46.70
C ARG A 57 -2.61 28.96 -47.82
N ARG A 58 -3.81 28.34 -47.84
CA ARG A 58 -4.73 28.06 -48.97
C ARG A 58 -4.51 26.77 -49.78
N LYS A 59 -5.51 25.89 -49.80
CA LYS A 59 -6.61 25.86 -50.79
C LYS A 59 -7.67 24.78 -50.46
N VAL A 60 -8.93 25.22 -50.38
CA VAL A 60 -10.20 24.50 -50.66
C VAL A 60 -10.36 24.57 -52.21
N PRO A 61 -11.10 23.75 -53.01
CA PRO A 61 -12.42 23.16 -52.72
C PRO A 61 -12.86 21.80 -53.37
N THR A 62 -13.97 21.28 -52.85
CA THR A 62 -15.10 20.57 -53.53
C THR A 62 -14.88 19.27 -54.34
N ARG A 63 -15.64 18.21 -54.02
CA ARG A 63 -16.86 17.81 -54.79
C ARG A 63 -17.65 16.65 -54.14
N LYS A 64 -18.96 16.71 -54.41
CA LYS A 64 -20.08 15.83 -54.04
C LYS A 64 -20.03 14.45 -54.71
N LEU A 65 -20.77 13.50 -54.13
CA LEU A 65 -21.66 12.44 -54.69
C LEU A 65 -21.57 11.25 -53.72
N GLY A 66 -22.61 10.75 -53.05
CA GLY A 66 -23.97 10.46 -53.48
C GLY A 66 -24.16 8.94 -53.49
N ARG A 67 -24.93 8.37 -52.55
CA ARG A 67 -25.62 7.05 -52.64
C ARG A 67 -26.48 6.86 -51.37
N ARG A 68 -27.80 7.05 -51.47
CA ARG A 68 -28.86 6.00 -51.58
C ARG A 68 -28.85 5.04 -50.38
N ARG A 69 -29.74 5.26 -49.41
CA ARG A 69 -31.06 4.61 -49.25
C ARG A 69 -30.96 3.08 -49.21
N ASN A 70 -31.19 2.50 -48.03
CA ASN A 70 -32.02 1.31 -47.88
C ASN A 70 -32.89 1.48 -46.63
N ASN A 71 -34.19 1.37 -46.88
CA ASN A 71 -35.29 1.44 -45.94
C ASN A 71 -35.33 0.16 -45.10
N LEU A 72 -35.54 0.28 -43.79
CA LEU A 72 -36.09 -0.77 -42.94
C LEU A 72 -37.21 -0.13 -42.10
N PRO A 73 -38.43 -0.70 -42.07
CA PRO A 73 -39.57 -0.06 -41.45
C PRO A 73 -39.54 -0.22 -39.93
N LEU A 74 -39.67 0.91 -39.25
CA LEU A 74 -39.93 1.01 -37.82
C LEU A 74 -41.38 0.55 -37.56
N VAL A 75 -41.57 -0.66 -37.06
CA VAL A 75 -42.86 -1.12 -36.54
C VAL A 75 -43.14 -0.38 -35.23
N LYS A 76 -43.91 0.70 -35.32
CA LYS A 76 -44.57 1.34 -34.17
C LYS A 76 -45.71 0.44 -33.72
N LEU A 77 -45.55 -0.24 -32.58
CA LEU A 77 -46.66 -0.85 -31.87
C LEU A 77 -47.36 0.24 -31.06
N ASP A 78 -48.36 0.84 -31.70
CA ASP A 78 -49.33 1.71 -31.11
C ASP A 78 -50.28 0.88 -30.21
N ARG A 79 -50.21 1.08 -28.90
CA ARG A 79 -51.07 0.42 -27.90
C ARG A 79 -52.12 1.43 -27.42
N LYS A 80 -52.99 1.85 -28.32
CA LYS A 80 -54.26 2.52 -28.01
C LYS A 80 -55.37 1.92 -28.89
N ASN A 81 -56.57 1.87 -28.33
CA ASN A 81 -57.83 1.37 -28.91
C ASN A 81 -58.08 -0.15 -28.88
N ARG A 82 -58.67 -0.60 -27.76
CA ARG A 82 -59.70 -1.66 -27.75
C ARG A 82 -60.65 -1.45 -26.57
N ARG A 83 -61.51 -0.45 -26.72
CA ARG A 83 -62.82 -0.39 -26.05
C ARG A 83 -63.84 -0.10 -27.15
N HIS A 84 -65.03 -0.67 -26.98
CA HIS A 84 -66.16 -0.73 -27.92
C HIS A 84 -66.15 -1.94 -28.86
N ASN A 85 -66.81 -3.01 -28.41
CA ASN A 85 -67.94 -3.60 -29.13
C ASN A 85 -68.73 -4.47 -28.14
N LEU A 86 -69.87 -3.92 -27.71
CA LEU A 86 -70.99 -4.67 -27.16
C LEU A 86 -71.71 -5.35 -28.33
N PRO A 87 -72.04 -6.65 -28.24
CA PRO A 87 -73.20 -7.18 -28.92
C PRO A 87 -74.39 -7.04 -27.96
N GLN A 88 -75.33 -6.17 -28.31
CA GLN A 88 -76.71 -6.35 -27.91
C GLN A 88 -77.20 -7.63 -28.56
N ASP A 89 -77.43 -8.67 -27.76
CA ASP A 89 -78.42 -9.70 -28.06
C ASP A 89 -79.04 -10.15 -26.75
N LYS A 90 -79.98 -9.31 -26.29
CA LYS A 90 -81.08 -9.74 -25.45
C LYS A 90 -82.20 -10.12 -26.39
N LEU A 91 -82.48 -11.40 -26.57
CA LEU A 91 -83.85 -11.88 -26.74
C LEU A 91 -83.86 -13.42 -26.70
N ASN A 92 -84.86 -13.94 -25.97
CA ASN A 92 -85.34 -15.31 -26.00
C ASN A 92 -84.47 -16.41 -25.39
N HIS A 93 -84.67 -16.65 -24.09
CA HIS A 93 -85.19 -17.96 -23.63
C HIS A 93 -85.71 -17.88 -22.19
N LYS A 94 -86.87 -17.24 -22.01
CA LYS A 94 -87.82 -17.68 -20.98
C LYS A 94 -88.47 -18.94 -21.53
N ASN A 95 -87.91 -20.12 -21.23
CA ASN A 95 -88.72 -21.32 -21.12
C ASN A 95 -87.94 -22.46 -20.47
N ARG A 96 -88.55 -22.99 -19.40
CA ARG A 96 -88.64 -24.41 -19.12
C ARG A 96 -87.32 -25.13 -18.78
N ARG A 97 -86.96 -25.12 -17.49
CA ARG A 97 -86.40 -26.30 -16.83
C ARG A 97 -86.99 -26.42 -15.44
N GLN A 98 -88.00 -27.28 -15.33
CA GLN A 98 -88.23 -27.99 -14.09
C GLN A 98 -86.92 -28.71 -13.77
N ASN A 99 -86.24 -28.25 -12.72
CA ASN A 99 -84.99 -28.85 -12.29
C ASN A 99 -85.33 -30.24 -11.75
N SER A 100 -85.17 -31.26 -12.59
CA SER A 100 -85.09 -32.63 -12.14
C SER A 100 -84.02 -32.72 -11.04
N PRO A 101 -84.27 -33.41 -9.92
CA PRO A 101 -83.28 -33.64 -8.88
C PRO A 101 -81.94 -34.17 -9.40
N LEU A 102 -81.93 -34.89 -10.55
CA LEU A 102 -80.71 -35.34 -11.22
C LEU A 102 -79.82 -34.18 -11.72
N ASP A 103 -80.40 -33.13 -12.31
CA ASP A 103 -79.63 -31.99 -12.84
C ASP A 103 -78.93 -31.18 -11.73
N ARG A 104 -79.46 -31.21 -10.50
CA ARG A 104 -78.81 -30.61 -9.32
C ARG A 104 -77.66 -31.48 -8.81
N LEU A 105 -77.78 -32.80 -8.93
CA LEU A 105 -76.73 -33.73 -8.54
C LEU A 105 -75.55 -33.64 -9.51
N ASP A 106 -75.80 -33.57 -10.81
CA ASP A 106 -74.75 -33.43 -11.83
C ASP A 106 -73.98 -32.12 -11.72
N ARG A 107 -74.64 -31.00 -11.40
CA ARG A 107 -73.94 -29.73 -11.14
C ARG A 107 -73.11 -29.76 -9.86
N LYS A 108 -73.56 -30.47 -8.82
CA LYS A 108 -72.78 -30.66 -7.59
C LYS A 108 -71.55 -31.54 -7.86
N ASN A 109 -71.73 -32.65 -8.58
CA ASN A 109 -70.63 -33.53 -8.99
C ASN A 109 -69.64 -32.80 -9.89
N HIS A 110 -70.10 -32.00 -10.86
CA HIS A 110 -69.23 -31.20 -11.71
C HIS A 110 -68.44 -30.15 -10.91
N ARG A 111 -69.07 -29.44 -9.96
CA ARG A 111 -68.36 -28.49 -9.08
C ARG A 111 -67.33 -29.19 -8.19
N HIS A 112 -67.65 -30.38 -7.69
CA HIS A 112 -66.71 -31.19 -6.91
C HIS A 112 -65.50 -31.60 -7.75
N ASN A 113 -65.72 -32.10 -8.97
CA ASN A 113 -64.65 -32.47 -9.89
C ASN A 113 -63.78 -31.28 -10.30
N VAL A 114 -64.36 -30.09 -10.50
CA VAL A 114 -63.58 -28.85 -10.78
C VAL A 114 -62.74 -28.42 -9.57
N LEU A 115 -63.20 -28.65 -8.34
CA LEU A 115 -62.42 -28.36 -7.14
C LEU A 115 -61.26 -29.35 -6.96
N LEU A 116 -61.47 -30.64 -7.27
CA LEU A 116 -60.42 -31.65 -7.29
C LEU A 116 -59.33 -31.32 -8.33
N ASP A 117 -59.70 -30.96 -9.57
CA ASP A 117 -58.73 -30.54 -10.60
C ASP A 117 -57.96 -29.26 -10.18
N LYS A 118 -58.62 -28.30 -9.52
CA LYS A 118 -57.93 -27.11 -8.97
C LYS A 118 -56.95 -27.46 -7.85
N LEU A 119 -57.28 -28.44 -7.00
CA LEU A 119 -56.40 -28.93 -5.94
C LEU A 119 -55.19 -29.66 -6.53
N ASP A 120 -55.40 -30.52 -7.52
CA ASP A 120 -54.32 -31.20 -8.22
C ASP A 120 -53.39 -30.21 -8.93
N ARG A 121 -53.92 -29.24 -9.68
CA ARG A 121 -53.10 -28.17 -10.28
C ARG A 121 -52.31 -27.36 -9.26
N LYS A 122 -52.89 -27.08 -8.07
CA LYS A 122 -52.16 -26.43 -6.98
C LYS A 122 -51.04 -27.33 -6.44
N LYS A 123 -51.29 -28.63 -6.28
CA LYS A 123 -50.30 -29.62 -5.84
C LYS A 123 -49.15 -29.74 -6.85
N THR A 124 -49.45 -29.83 -8.14
CA THR A 124 -48.44 -29.84 -9.22
C THR A 124 -47.63 -28.54 -9.27
N ARG A 125 -48.27 -27.37 -9.06
CA ARG A 125 -47.55 -26.08 -8.97
C ARG A 125 -46.61 -26.03 -7.77
N ARG A 126 -47.04 -26.51 -6.60
CA ARG A 126 -46.18 -26.61 -5.40
C ARG A 126 -44.99 -27.54 -5.64
N GLN A 127 -45.23 -28.73 -6.21
CA GLN A 127 -44.16 -29.66 -6.57
C GLN A 127 -43.19 -29.05 -7.58
N LYS A 128 -43.68 -28.31 -8.58
CA LYS A 128 -42.82 -27.63 -9.56
C LYS A 128 -41.99 -26.50 -8.94
N ILE A 129 -42.54 -25.78 -7.96
CA ILE A 129 -41.80 -24.75 -7.20
C ILE A 129 -40.73 -25.41 -6.34
N GLU A 130 -41.07 -26.47 -5.60
CA GLU A 130 -40.10 -27.20 -4.76
C GLU A 130 -38.98 -27.81 -5.61
N TRP A 131 -39.31 -28.41 -6.75
CA TRP A 131 -38.31 -28.93 -7.69
C TRP A 131 -37.38 -27.82 -8.25
N LYS A 132 -37.92 -26.62 -8.52
CA LYS A 132 -37.09 -25.48 -8.93
C LYS A 132 -36.20 -24.99 -7.79
N LYS A 133 -36.67 -24.99 -6.54
CA LYS A 133 -35.86 -24.63 -5.38
C LYS A 133 -34.71 -25.62 -5.19
N THR A 134 -34.96 -26.93 -5.27
CA THR A 134 -33.91 -27.94 -5.14
C THR A 134 -32.89 -27.82 -6.28
N LEU A 135 -33.32 -27.56 -7.51
CA LEU A 135 -32.42 -27.31 -8.64
C LEU A 135 -31.54 -26.07 -8.43
N LEU A 136 -32.12 -24.96 -7.96
CA LEU A 136 -31.36 -23.74 -7.67
C LEU A 136 -30.38 -23.95 -6.51
N LEU A 137 -30.79 -24.64 -5.44
CA LEU A 137 -29.89 -24.98 -4.33
C LEU A 137 -28.72 -25.86 -4.79
N GLN A 138 -28.98 -26.80 -5.70
CA GLN A 138 -27.93 -27.63 -6.30
C GLN A 138 -26.97 -26.82 -7.16
N GLN A 139 -27.47 -25.86 -7.96
CA GLN A 139 -26.64 -24.94 -8.73
C GLN A 139 -25.77 -24.07 -7.82
N PHE A 140 -26.35 -23.45 -6.78
CA PHE A 140 -25.58 -22.66 -5.81
C PHE A 140 -24.53 -23.50 -5.08
N SER A 141 -24.85 -24.75 -4.71
CA SER A 141 -23.89 -25.66 -4.07
C SER A 141 -22.71 -25.98 -4.99
N ASN A 142 -22.96 -26.17 -6.29
CA ASN A 142 -21.91 -26.40 -7.28
C ASN A 142 -21.05 -25.14 -7.49
N GLU A 143 -21.65 -23.95 -7.60
CA GLU A 143 -20.92 -22.69 -7.72
C GLU A 143 -20.03 -22.42 -6.49
N LEU A 144 -20.55 -22.70 -5.27
CA LEU A 144 -19.76 -22.60 -4.05
C LEU A 144 -18.59 -23.59 -4.01
N ARG A 145 -18.77 -24.80 -4.54
CA ARG A 145 -17.69 -25.79 -4.65
C ARG A 145 -16.61 -25.33 -5.62
N ILE A 146 -16.98 -24.76 -6.77
CA ILE A 146 -16.03 -24.19 -7.74
C ILE A 146 -15.28 -23.01 -7.13
N ALA A 147 -15.99 -22.05 -6.53
CA ALA A 147 -15.36 -20.89 -5.89
C ALA A 147 -14.40 -21.29 -4.75
N LYS A 148 -14.73 -22.34 -3.99
CA LYS A 148 -13.83 -22.89 -2.97
C LYS A 148 -12.57 -23.51 -3.58
N SER A 149 -12.71 -24.27 -4.68
CA SER A 149 -11.58 -24.84 -5.42
C SER A 149 -10.66 -23.76 -5.99
N ASP A 150 -11.21 -22.67 -6.53
CA ASP A 150 -10.45 -21.55 -7.08
C ASP A 150 -9.69 -20.79 -5.99
N LEU A 151 -10.31 -20.61 -4.82
CA LEU A 151 -9.66 -20.01 -3.65
C LEU A 151 -8.49 -20.87 -3.15
N GLU A 152 -8.67 -22.19 -3.03
CA GLU A 152 -7.60 -23.12 -2.65
C GLU A 152 -6.45 -23.11 -3.66
N THR A 153 -6.76 -22.97 -4.96
CA THR A 153 -5.75 -22.86 -6.02
C THR A 153 -4.97 -21.53 -5.93
N CYS A 154 -5.66 -20.41 -5.69
CA CYS A 154 -5.01 -19.12 -5.47
C CYS A 154 -4.09 -19.14 -4.23
N GLN A 155 -4.53 -19.76 -3.14
CA GLN A 155 -3.72 -19.91 -1.92
C GLN A 155 -2.45 -20.73 -2.18
N LYS A 156 -2.55 -21.82 -2.95
CA LYS A 156 -1.37 -22.61 -3.37
C LYS A 156 -0.42 -21.80 -4.24
N GLN A 157 -0.92 -20.99 -5.16
CA GLN A 157 -0.10 -20.10 -5.99
C GLN A 157 0.60 -19.02 -5.16
N GLU A 158 -0.11 -18.41 -4.21
CA GLU A 158 0.48 -17.43 -3.28
C GLU A 158 1.58 -18.07 -2.42
N GLN A 159 1.35 -19.29 -1.90
CA GLN A 159 2.35 -20.02 -1.13
C GLN A 159 3.59 -20.38 -1.99
N ALA A 160 3.40 -20.77 -3.25
CA ALA A 160 4.49 -21.04 -4.18
C ALA A 160 5.30 -19.76 -4.49
N LEU A 161 4.64 -18.61 -4.67
CA LEU A 161 5.31 -17.33 -4.85
C LEU A 161 6.13 -16.94 -3.62
N ARG A 162 5.57 -17.08 -2.41
CA ARG A 162 6.31 -16.83 -1.15
C ARG A 162 7.52 -17.75 -0.99
N GLN A 163 7.42 -19.02 -1.38
CA GLN A 163 8.55 -19.95 -1.38
C GLN A 163 9.61 -19.56 -2.42
N SER A 164 9.20 -19.13 -3.61
CA SER A 164 10.11 -18.63 -4.65
C SER A 164 10.84 -17.36 -4.22
N GLU A 165 10.14 -16.41 -3.59
CA GLU A 165 10.74 -15.20 -3.02
C GLU A 165 11.74 -15.55 -1.91
N ALA A 166 11.37 -16.44 -0.99
CA ALA A 166 12.28 -16.89 0.08
C ALA A 166 13.55 -17.56 -0.48
N HIS A 167 13.41 -18.37 -1.53
CA HIS A 167 14.54 -18.98 -2.23
C HIS A 167 15.43 -17.93 -2.91
N ALA A 168 14.85 -16.92 -3.58
CA ALA A 168 15.61 -15.83 -4.19
C ALA A 168 16.38 -15.00 -3.13
N TYR A 169 15.77 -14.73 -1.97
CA TYR A 169 16.46 -14.08 -0.85
C TYR A 169 17.60 -14.93 -0.28
N ALA A 170 17.43 -16.24 -0.18
CA ALA A 170 18.49 -17.16 0.26
C ALA A 170 19.67 -17.14 -0.73
N GLN A 171 19.41 -17.23 -2.03
CA GLN A 171 20.44 -17.14 -3.08
C GLN A 171 21.17 -15.79 -3.06
N ALA A 172 20.45 -14.68 -2.90
CA ALA A 172 21.07 -13.37 -2.78
C ALA A 172 22.03 -13.27 -1.58
N ARG A 173 21.65 -13.88 -0.45
CA ARG A 173 22.47 -13.94 0.76
C ARG A 173 23.71 -14.83 0.59
N GLU A 174 23.59 -15.95 -0.09
CA GLU A 174 24.73 -16.80 -0.46
C GLU A 174 25.71 -16.04 -1.37
N PHE A 175 25.20 -15.30 -2.36
CA PHE A 175 26.03 -14.43 -3.19
C PHE A 175 26.75 -13.36 -2.38
N GLU A 176 26.06 -12.69 -1.45
CA GLU A 176 26.68 -11.67 -0.59
C GLU A 176 27.80 -12.27 0.28
N ASN A 177 27.60 -13.48 0.81
CA ASN A 177 28.60 -14.20 1.58
C ASN A 177 29.79 -14.62 0.73
N ALA A 178 29.56 -15.12 -0.49
CA ALA A 178 30.62 -15.46 -1.44
C ALA A 178 31.47 -14.22 -1.78
N LEU A 179 30.84 -13.07 -1.98
CA LEU A 179 31.50 -11.79 -2.26
C LEU A 179 32.35 -11.30 -1.07
N LYS A 180 31.88 -11.53 0.17
CA LYS A 180 32.67 -11.25 1.38
C LYS A 180 33.90 -12.16 1.48
N THR A 181 33.75 -13.45 1.19
CA THR A 181 34.86 -14.40 1.17
C THR A 181 35.89 -14.05 0.11
N GLU A 182 35.45 -13.69 -1.10
CA GLU A 182 36.34 -13.28 -2.19
C GLU A 182 37.12 -12.01 -1.84
N LYS A 183 36.47 -11.00 -1.24
CA LYS A 183 37.15 -9.80 -0.73
C LYS A 183 38.18 -10.12 0.35
N SER A 184 37.88 -11.07 1.23
CA SER A 184 38.83 -11.54 2.25
C SER A 184 40.05 -12.20 1.61
N MET A 185 39.83 -13.11 0.64
CA MET A 185 40.90 -13.75 -0.12
C MET A 185 41.76 -12.76 -0.90
N HIS A 186 41.15 -11.73 -1.51
CA HIS A 186 41.89 -10.68 -2.21
C HIS A 186 42.79 -9.89 -1.26
N THR A 187 42.25 -9.47 -0.11
CA THR A 187 43.03 -8.77 0.93
C THR A 187 44.20 -9.64 1.42
N GLN A 188 43.98 -10.95 1.59
CA GLN A 188 45.04 -11.89 1.97
C GLN A 188 46.10 -12.05 0.86
N ALA A 189 45.70 -12.14 -0.40
CA ALA A 189 46.60 -12.23 -1.54
C ALA A 189 47.43 -10.94 -1.70
N GLU A 190 46.84 -9.77 -1.50
CA GLU A 190 47.56 -8.49 -1.50
C GLU A 190 48.59 -8.40 -0.37
N SER A 191 48.24 -8.90 0.82
CA SER A 191 49.17 -9.00 1.95
C SER A 191 50.36 -9.92 1.63
N GLN A 192 50.09 -11.10 1.07
CA GLN A 192 51.16 -12.03 0.64
C GLN A 192 52.04 -11.44 -0.46
N LEU A 193 51.44 -10.73 -1.42
CA LEU A 193 52.18 -10.08 -2.51
C LEU A 193 53.03 -8.91 -2.00
N SER A 194 52.55 -8.18 -0.99
CA SER A 194 53.32 -7.15 -0.29
C SER A 194 54.53 -7.75 0.44
N ALA A 195 54.33 -8.84 1.19
CA ALA A 195 55.41 -9.56 1.87
C ALA A 195 56.46 -10.09 0.89
N ALA A 196 56.04 -10.73 -0.21
CA ALA A 196 56.94 -11.22 -1.25
C ALA A 196 57.73 -10.09 -1.94
N ARG A 197 57.14 -8.89 -2.10
CA ARG A 197 57.84 -7.70 -2.62
C ARG A 197 58.91 -7.21 -1.64
N GLN A 198 58.62 -7.22 -0.33
CA GLN A 198 59.61 -6.86 0.68
C GLN A 198 60.78 -7.84 0.69
N GLU A 199 60.50 -9.14 0.65
CA GLU A 199 61.52 -10.20 0.59
C GLU A 199 62.35 -10.13 -0.71
N ALA A 200 61.73 -9.88 -1.85
CA ALA A 200 62.48 -9.65 -3.09
C ALA A 200 63.39 -8.41 -3.01
N SER A 201 62.99 -7.37 -2.26
CA SER A 201 63.83 -6.19 -2.05
C SER A 201 65.02 -6.49 -1.14
N THR A 202 64.86 -7.29 -0.09
CA THR A 202 65.95 -7.67 0.81
C THR A 202 66.95 -8.59 0.10
N LEU A 203 66.47 -9.53 -0.72
CA LEU A 203 67.32 -10.38 -1.56
C LEU A 203 68.09 -9.58 -2.61
N ARG A 204 67.47 -8.57 -3.24
CA ARG A 204 68.18 -7.66 -4.15
C ARG A 204 69.27 -6.88 -3.42
N GLN A 205 68.99 -6.37 -2.22
CA GLN A 205 70.00 -5.67 -1.43
C GLN A 205 71.15 -6.61 -1.02
N ALA A 206 70.85 -7.84 -0.63
CA ALA A 206 71.85 -8.85 -0.32
C ALA A 206 72.71 -9.21 -1.53
N ALA A 207 72.13 -9.32 -2.73
CA ALA A 207 72.86 -9.57 -3.96
C ALA A 207 73.79 -8.40 -4.34
N VAL A 208 73.35 -7.15 -4.15
CA VAL A 208 74.21 -5.97 -4.34
C VAL A 208 75.39 -5.99 -3.37
N ASN A 209 75.15 -6.32 -2.10
CA ASN A 209 76.21 -6.42 -1.10
C ASN A 209 77.19 -7.57 -1.40
N ALA A 210 76.68 -8.73 -1.82
CA ALA A 210 77.50 -9.88 -2.21
C ALA A 210 78.34 -9.59 -3.46
N HIS A 211 77.78 -8.85 -4.43
CA HIS A 211 78.53 -8.40 -5.60
C HIS A 211 79.63 -7.41 -5.22
N ALA A 212 79.36 -6.46 -4.31
CA ALA A 212 80.38 -5.57 -3.78
C ALA A 212 81.51 -6.32 -3.05
N GLN A 213 81.19 -7.38 -2.30
CA GLN A 213 82.19 -8.26 -1.67
C GLN A 213 82.99 -9.06 -2.70
N ALA A 214 82.34 -9.58 -3.75
CA ALA A 214 83.01 -10.30 -4.82
C ALA A 214 84.02 -9.40 -5.57
N VAL A 215 83.67 -8.14 -5.84
CA VAL A 215 84.59 -7.15 -6.44
C VAL A 215 85.77 -6.84 -5.52
N GLN A 216 85.58 -6.81 -4.20
CA GLN A 216 86.68 -6.66 -3.25
C GLN A 216 87.60 -7.89 -3.21
N LEU A 217 87.03 -9.09 -3.32
CA LEU A 217 87.78 -10.34 -3.38
C LEU A 217 88.55 -10.50 -4.70
N GLU A 218 87.97 -10.13 -5.85
CA GLU A 218 88.69 -10.11 -7.13
C GLU A 218 89.92 -9.19 -7.05
N LYS A 219 89.77 -8.02 -6.42
CA LYS A 219 90.90 -7.10 -6.18
C LYS A 219 91.98 -7.73 -5.29
N ALA A 220 91.60 -8.42 -4.22
CA ALA A 220 92.55 -9.13 -3.35
C ALA A 220 93.23 -10.33 -4.05
N LEU A 221 92.53 -10.98 -4.98
CA LEU A 221 93.04 -12.13 -5.73
C LEU A 221 94.02 -11.71 -6.83
N ASP A 222 93.84 -10.52 -7.41
CA ASP A 222 94.83 -9.89 -8.29
C ASP A 222 96.09 -9.43 -7.51
N ASP A 223 95.94 -9.01 -6.25
CA ASP A 223 97.07 -8.71 -5.35
C ASP A 223 97.85 -10.00 -4.95
N GLU A 224 97.18 -11.14 -4.71
CA GLU A 224 97.84 -12.43 -4.46
C GLU A 224 98.51 -13.02 -5.71
N ARG A 225 97.93 -12.82 -6.91
CA ARG A 225 98.57 -13.23 -8.18
C ARG A 225 99.87 -12.47 -8.44
N HIS A 226 99.99 -11.26 -7.91
CA HIS A 226 101.25 -10.50 -7.93
C HIS A 226 102.31 -11.04 -6.94
N PHE A 227 101.88 -11.70 -5.85
CA PHE A 227 102.77 -12.31 -4.84
C PHE A 227 103.24 -13.71 -5.23
N HIS A 228 102.41 -14.49 -5.93
CA HIS A 228 102.79 -15.81 -6.45
C HIS A 228 103.75 -15.76 -7.65
N ALA A 229 103.78 -14.66 -8.40
CA ALA A 229 104.77 -14.45 -9.46
C ALA A 229 106.21 -14.21 -8.95
N GLU A 230 106.40 -13.91 -7.66
CA GLU A 230 107.71 -13.64 -7.05
C GLU A 230 108.30 -14.85 -6.30
N THR A 231 107.48 -15.86 -5.98
CA THR A 231 107.88 -17.03 -5.18
C THR A 231 108.27 -18.27 -6.00
N GLU A 232 107.90 -18.35 -7.29
CA GLU A 232 108.38 -19.43 -8.19
C GLU A 232 109.78 -19.19 -8.78
N SER A 233 110.45 -18.08 -8.44
CA SER A 233 111.80 -17.78 -8.93
C SER A 233 112.95 -18.33 -8.07
N LYS A 234 112.70 -19.05 -6.97
CA LYS A 234 113.78 -19.57 -6.09
C LYS A 234 113.47 -20.92 -5.41
N LEU A 235 113.00 -21.93 -6.15
CA LEU A 235 112.95 -23.32 -5.64
C LEU A 235 113.56 -24.33 -6.63
N SER A 236 114.77 -24.02 -7.09
CA SER A 236 115.62 -24.90 -7.88
C SER A 236 117.07 -24.78 -7.38
N ALA A 237 117.35 -25.37 -6.22
CA ALA A 237 118.71 -25.80 -5.85
C ALA A 237 118.68 -26.65 -4.58
N THR A 238 119.22 -27.87 -4.71
CA THR A 238 119.91 -28.67 -3.68
C THR A 238 119.12 -29.14 -2.47
N GLN A 239 118.81 -30.45 -2.42
CA GLN A 239 119.32 -31.30 -1.33
C GLN A 239 119.07 -32.79 -1.65
N GLN A 240 119.96 -33.31 -2.51
CA GLN A 240 120.52 -34.63 -2.28
C GLN A 240 121.39 -34.56 -1.03
N ASP A 241 121.09 -35.42 -0.06
CA ASP A 241 122.00 -36.18 0.82
C ASP A 241 121.12 -36.75 1.95
N ALA A 242 120.61 -37.98 1.81
CA ALA A 242 121.33 -39.20 2.16
C ALA A 242 121.91 -39.16 3.58
N GLU A 243 121.07 -39.12 4.62
CA GLU A 243 121.32 -39.72 5.96
C GLU A 243 120.16 -39.45 6.96
N ALA A 244 118.97 -40.00 6.71
CA ALA A 244 117.98 -40.24 7.77
C ALA A 244 117.12 -41.49 7.50
N PHE A 245 117.68 -42.41 6.72
CA PHE A 245 117.05 -43.65 6.26
C PHE A 245 116.69 -44.64 7.40
N CYS A 246 117.06 -44.36 8.66
CA CYS A 246 116.72 -45.20 9.81
C CYS A 246 115.62 -44.67 10.74
N GLN A 247 115.10 -43.45 10.54
CA GLN A 247 113.86 -42.98 11.20
C GLN A 247 112.63 -43.01 10.26
N SER A 248 112.86 -43.31 8.99
CA SER A 248 111.84 -43.38 7.94
C SER A 248 110.86 -44.55 8.07
N ALA A 249 111.23 -45.65 8.74
CA ALA A 249 110.35 -46.82 8.84
C ALA A 249 109.28 -46.70 9.95
N ALA A 250 109.59 -46.02 11.06
CA ALA A 250 108.63 -45.78 12.14
C ALA A 250 107.65 -44.63 11.81
N ASN A 251 108.13 -43.59 11.13
CA ASN A 251 107.29 -42.49 10.65
C ASN A 251 106.44 -42.86 9.43
N ALA A 252 106.89 -43.79 8.56
CA ALA A 252 106.07 -44.29 7.45
C ALA A 252 104.86 -45.11 7.92
N HIS A 253 104.96 -45.82 9.06
CA HIS A 253 103.82 -46.57 9.60
C HIS A 253 102.78 -45.65 10.29
N ALA A 254 103.24 -44.56 10.90
CA ALA A 254 102.37 -43.50 11.44
C ALA A 254 101.75 -42.63 10.32
N GLN A 255 102.49 -42.35 9.23
CA GLN A 255 101.96 -41.68 8.04
C GLN A 255 100.98 -42.59 7.27
N ALA A 256 101.24 -43.89 7.13
CA ALA A 256 100.29 -44.82 6.50
C ALA A 256 98.96 -44.88 7.27
N GLY A 257 98.98 -44.85 8.61
CA GLY A 257 97.77 -44.74 9.43
C GLY A 257 97.06 -43.39 9.30
N GLN A 258 97.78 -42.29 9.09
CA GLN A 258 97.20 -40.98 8.79
C GLN A 258 96.60 -40.92 7.37
N PHE A 259 97.23 -41.52 6.37
CA PHE A 259 96.70 -41.62 5.01
C PHE A 259 95.47 -42.53 4.94
N GLU A 260 95.43 -43.62 5.70
CA GLU A 260 94.26 -44.49 5.78
C GLU A 260 93.08 -43.79 6.49
N LYS A 261 93.38 -42.96 7.51
CA LYS A 261 92.38 -42.10 8.14
C LYS A 261 91.87 -41.01 7.19
N VAL A 262 92.76 -40.33 6.45
CA VAL A 262 92.39 -39.34 5.42
C VAL A 262 91.60 -39.98 4.28
N LEU A 263 91.95 -41.18 3.83
CA LEU A 263 91.20 -41.92 2.80
C LEU A 263 89.83 -42.36 3.30
N ASN A 264 89.71 -42.76 4.57
CA ASN A 264 88.42 -43.08 5.17
C ASN A 264 87.58 -41.82 5.39
N ASP A 265 88.18 -40.70 5.80
CA ASP A 265 87.51 -39.41 5.93
C ASP A 265 87.08 -38.86 4.57
N GLU A 266 87.89 -39.01 3.51
CA GLU A 266 87.52 -38.70 2.13
C GLU A 266 86.41 -39.60 1.63
N ARG A 267 86.45 -40.91 1.88
CA ARG A 267 85.33 -41.81 1.53
C ARG A 267 84.07 -41.42 2.29
N HIS A 268 84.18 -41.04 3.56
CA HIS A 268 83.04 -40.61 4.36
C HIS A 268 82.48 -39.25 3.88
N PHE A 269 83.36 -38.33 3.47
CA PHE A 269 82.98 -37.06 2.86
C PHE A 269 82.36 -37.27 1.48
N HIS A 270 82.89 -38.18 0.67
CA HIS A 270 82.40 -38.47 -0.67
C HIS A 270 81.05 -39.19 -0.65
N THR A 271 80.84 -40.07 0.33
CA THR A 271 79.53 -40.71 0.57
C THR A 271 78.51 -39.71 1.11
N LYS A 272 78.91 -38.81 2.02
CA LYS A 272 78.07 -37.72 2.53
C LYS A 272 77.65 -36.74 1.43
N THR A 273 78.60 -36.22 0.65
CA THR A 273 78.31 -35.33 -0.48
C THR A 273 77.47 -36.02 -1.55
N LYS A 274 77.67 -37.31 -1.80
CA LYS A 274 76.81 -38.09 -2.72
C LYS A 274 75.38 -38.23 -2.20
N SER A 275 75.18 -38.40 -0.88
CA SER A 275 73.83 -38.45 -0.29
C SER A 275 73.15 -37.07 -0.31
N GLU A 276 73.88 -36.01 0.00
CA GLU A 276 73.42 -34.62 -0.07
C GLU A 276 73.05 -34.23 -1.51
N LEU A 277 73.88 -34.59 -2.50
CA LEU A 277 73.61 -34.35 -3.93
C LEU A 277 72.39 -35.15 -4.41
N SER A 278 72.19 -36.37 -3.92
CA SER A 278 70.98 -37.16 -4.18
C SER A 278 69.75 -36.48 -3.59
N GLY A 279 69.83 -35.99 -2.35
CA GLY A 279 68.76 -35.23 -1.68
C GLY A 279 68.40 -33.95 -2.44
N ALA A 280 69.40 -33.14 -2.80
CA ALA A 280 69.22 -31.92 -3.57
C ALA A 280 68.61 -32.19 -4.96
N ARG A 281 68.99 -33.29 -5.63
CA ARG A 281 68.36 -33.70 -6.90
C ARG A 281 66.89 -34.05 -6.73
N GLN A 282 66.53 -34.79 -5.67
CA GLN A 282 65.14 -35.12 -5.36
C GLN A 282 64.32 -33.87 -5.04
N GLU A 283 64.88 -32.95 -4.26
CA GLU A 283 64.26 -31.66 -3.93
C GLU A 283 64.01 -30.80 -5.19
N VAL A 284 65.01 -30.68 -6.08
CA VAL A 284 64.85 -29.96 -7.36
C VAL A 284 63.77 -30.60 -8.24
N THR A 285 63.65 -31.93 -8.25
CA THR A 285 62.56 -32.59 -8.98
C THR A 285 61.18 -32.33 -8.39
N ALA A 286 61.06 -32.30 -7.06
CA ALA A 286 59.81 -31.95 -6.37
C ALA A 286 59.40 -30.50 -6.65
N LEU A 287 60.35 -29.55 -6.53
CA LEU A 287 60.10 -28.14 -6.85
C LEU A 287 59.69 -27.91 -8.31
N ARG A 288 60.24 -28.69 -9.26
CA ARG A 288 59.81 -28.64 -10.66
C ARG A 288 58.38 -29.13 -10.85
N GLN A 289 57.99 -30.21 -10.16
CA GLN A 289 56.61 -30.72 -10.20
C GLN A 289 55.64 -29.70 -9.61
N ASP A 290 55.98 -29.09 -8.46
CA ASP A 290 55.18 -28.05 -7.84
C ASP A 290 55.06 -26.81 -8.72
N GLN A 291 56.14 -26.41 -9.40
CA GLN A 291 56.10 -25.30 -10.35
C GLN A 291 55.17 -25.58 -11.54
N VAL A 292 55.17 -26.81 -12.07
CA VAL A 292 54.27 -27.21 -13.16
C VAL A 292 52.81 -27.21 -12.68
N LYS A 293 52.54 -27.74 -11.48
CA LYS A 293 51.21 -27.73 -10.87
C LYS A 293 50.71 -26.30 -10.64
N ALA A 294 51.53 -25.44 -10.05
CA ALA A 294 51.19 -24.03 -9.83
C ALA A 294 50.94 -23.27 -11.13
N ARG A 295 51.68 -23.57 -12.21
CA ARG A 295 51.42 -23.01 -13.55
C ARG A 295 50.09 -23.49 -14.12
N HIS A 296 49.76 -24.76 -13.94
CA HIS A 296 48.48 -25.32 -14.37
C HIS A 296 47.31 -24.67 -13.63
N ASP A 297 47.38 -24.60 -12.29
CA ASP A 297 46.33 -23.99 -11.45
C ASP A 297 46.14 -22.50 -11.78
N ARG A 298 47.24 -21.77 -12.01
CA ARG A 298 47.19 -20.36 -12.45
C ARG A 298 46.50 -20.21 -13.80
N ASN A 299 46.74 -21.12 -14.74
CA ASN A 299 46.07 -21.09 -16.05
C ASN A 299 44.59 -21.43 -15.93
N MET A 300 44.21 -22.37 -15.06
CA MET A 300 42.83 -22.71 -14.76
C MET A 300 42.08 -21.53 -14.13
N MET A 301 42.63 -20.91 -13.08
CA MET A 301 42.05 -19.71 -12.48
C MET A 301 41.92 -18.55 -13.48
N ARG A 302 42.91 -18.38 -14.37
CA ARG A 302 42.83 -17.35 -15.42
C ARG A 302 41.70 -17.64 -16.42
N LYS A 303 41.44 -18.91 -16.72
CA LYS A 303 40.32 -19.32 -17.58
C LYS A 303 38.98 -19.06 -16.90
N GLU A 304 38.83 -19.48 -15.63
CA GLU A 304 37.63 -19.23 -14.84
C GLU A 304 37.33 -17.74 -14.66
N MET A 305 38.36 -16.91 -14.41
CA MET A 305 38.19 -15.46 -14.31
C MET A 305 37.71 -14.83 -15.63
N LYS A 306 38.18 -15.33 -16.77
CA LYS A 306 37.69 -14.87 -18.08
C LYS A 306 36.24 -15.29 -18.31
N GLU A 307 35.87 -16.53 -17.97
CA GLU A 307 34.49 -17.01 -18.10
C GLU A 307 33.54 -16.21 -17.19
N LYS A 308 33.91 -15.98 -15.92
CA LYS A 308 33.15 -15.12 -15.01
C LYS A 308 33.04 -13.68 -15.52
N GLN A 309 34.10 -13.14 -16.13
CA GLN A 309 34.07 -11.79 -16.71
C GLN A 309 33.10 -11.71 -17.89
N VAL A 310 33.02 -12.75 -18.73
CA VAL A 310 32.06 -12.81 -19.84
C VAL A 310 30.64 -12.86 -19.30
N ILE A 311 30.35 -13.74 -18.33
CA ILE A 311 29.02 -13.85 -17.69
C ILE A 311 28.62 -12.52 -17.04
N LEU A 312 29.55 -11.85 -16.35
CA LEU A 312 29.30 -10.56 -15.72
C LEU A 312 28.94 -9.49 -16.76
N ASN A 313 29.66 -9.45 -17.88
CA ASN A 313 29.39 -8.51 -18.96
C ASN A 313 28.02 -8.78 -19.62
N GLU A 314 27.68 -10.04 -19.88
CA GLU A 314 26.36 -10.44 -20.40
C GLU A 314 25.23 -10.04 -19.45
N ALA A 315 25.38 -10.27 -18.15
CA ALA A 315 24.39 -9.87 -17.15
C ALA A 315 24.22 -8.35 -17.04
N LEU A 316 25.31 -7.58 -17.21
CA LEU A 316 25.24 -6.11 -17.25
C LEU A 316 24.49 -5.62 -18.49
N GLU A 317 24.73 -6.23 -19.66
CA GLU A 317 24.00 -5.91 -20.88
C GLU A 317 22.50 -6.25 -20.77
N GLU A 318 22.14 -7.39 -20.20
CA GLU A 318 20.74 -7.76 -19.97
C GLU A 318 20.05 -6.79 -19.00
N ARG A 319 20.72 -6.40 -17.92
CA ARG A 319 20.20 -5.41 -16.97
C ARG A 319 19.94 -4.07 -17.67
N ASP A 320 20.84 -3.63 -18.53
CA ASP A 320 20.70 -2.34 -19.20
C ASP A 320 19.61 -2.38 -20.28
N LYS A 321 19.48 -3.50 -21.02
CA LYS A 321 18.32 -3.76 -21.91
C LYS A 321 17.00 -3.77 -21.15
N ALA A 322 16.95 -4.39 -19.96
CA ALA A 322 15.74 -4.41 -19.12
C ALA A 322 15.38 -3.02 -18.60
N LYS A 323 16.37 -2.20 -18.22
CA LYS A 323 16.15 -0.80 -17.83
C LYS A 323 15.61 0.03 -18.99
N GLU A 324 16.14 -0.15 -20.20
CA GLU A 324 15.66 0.55 -21.40
C GLU A 324 14.23 0.15 -21.76
N MET A 325 13.89 -1.14 -21.71
CA MET A 325 12.52 -1.62 -21.90
C MET A 325 11.56 -1.09 -20.84
N ALA A 326 11.97 -1.03 -19.56
CA ALA A 326 11.16 -0.47 -18.49
C ALA A 326 10.94 1.04 -18.67
N ALA A 327 11.97 1.78 -19.10
CA ALA A 327 11.88 3.20 -19.40
C ALA A 327 10.93 3.48 -20.58
N SER A 328 11.04 2.71 -21.67
CA SER A 328 10.15 2.80 -22.83
C SER A 328 8.70 2.48 -22.46
N THR A 329 8.48 1.43 -21.65
CA THR A 329 7.15 1.07 -21.14
C THR A 329 6.56 2.18 -20.27
N ARG A 330 7.36 2.76 -19.36
CA ARG A 330 6.95 3.88 -18.52
C ARG A 330 6.60 5.11 -19.36
N GLN A 331 7.38 5.41 -20.41
CA GLN A 331 7.08 6.51 -21.32
C GLN A 331 5.77 6.26 -22.09
N GLY A 332 5.53 5.03 -22.56
CA GLY A 332 4.26 4.63 -23.18
C GLY A 332 3.07 4.82 -22.24
N GLN A 333 3.20 4.41 -20.99
CA GLN A 333 2.17 4.62 -19.96
C GLN A 333 1.92 6.10 -19.68
N LEU A 334 2.97 6.92 -19.57
CA LEU A 334 2.83 8.37 -19.37
C LEU A 334 2.15 9.05 -20.56
N LYS A 335 2.47 8.65 -21.79
CA LYS A 335 1.78 9.13 -23.00
C LYS A 335 0.30 8.74 -22.98
N ALA A 336 -0.02 7.48 -22.71
CA ALA A 336 -1.41 7.01 -22.60
C ALA A 336 -2.19 7.75 -21.50
N ILE A 337 -1.58 7.99 -20.33
CA ILE A 337 -2.16 8.79 -19.25
C ILE A 337 -2.40 10.24 -19.71
N SER A 338 -1.46 10.83 -20.45
CA SER A 338 -1.60 12.20 -20.96
C SER A 338 -2.72 12.34 -21.99
N GLU A 339 -2.86 11.36 -22.90
CA GLU A 339 -3.93 11.33 -23.89
C GLU A 339 -5.29 11.08 -23.23
N LEU A 340 -5.35 10.18 -22.25
CA LEU A 340 -6.53 9.95 -21.44
C LEU A 340 -6.94 11.21 -20.68
N ASN A 341 -5.99 11.93 -20.05
CA ASN A 341 -6.26 13.20 -19.39
C ASN A 341 -6.76 14.27 -20.38
N LYS A 342 -6.22 14.31 -21.60
CA LYS A 342 -6.67 15.22 -22.66
C LYS A 342 -8.10 14.88 -23.09
N ALA A 343 -8.42 13.61 -23.31
CA ALA A 343 -9.77 13.15 -23.63
C ALA A 343 -10.75 13.44 -22.49
N MET A 344 -10.34 13.24 -21.24
CA MET A 344 -11.15 13.57 -20.06
C MET A 344 -11.44 15.08 -19.97
N ARG A 345 -10.44 15.94 -20.20
CA ARG A 345 -10.66 17.40 -20.23
C ARG A 345 -11.66 17.82 -21.31
N LEU A 346 -11.64 17.16 -22.47
CA LEU A 346 -12.61 17.41 -23.54
C LEU A 346 -14.04 16.95 -23.17
N ASN A 347 -14.16 15.85 -22.42
CA ASN A 347 -15.45 15.31 -21.99
C ASN A 347 -16.00 15.95 -20.69
N GLN A 348 -15.15 16.60 -19.89
CA GLN A 348 -15.55 17.23 -18.63
C GLN A 348 -16.51 18.42 -18.80
N GLY A 349 -16.56 19.04 -19.98
CA GLY A 349 -17.37 20.25 -20.20
C GLY A 349 -18.89 20.05 -20.18
N SER A 350 -19.40 18.83 -20.42
CA SER A 350 -20.85 18.58 -20.52
C SER A 350 -21.51 18.03 -19.26
N ASP A 351 -20.73 17.40 -18.37
CA ASP A 351 -21.28 16.54 -17.30
C ASP A 351 -21.09 17.11 -15.89
N GLN A 352 -20.54 18.33 -15.74
CA GLN A 352 -20.45 18.99 -14.44
C GLN A 352 -21.83 19.51 -14.01
N SER A 353 -22.28 19.09 -12.83
CA SER A 353 -23.50 19.64 -12.24
C SER A 353 -23.24 21.06 -11.76
N THR A 354 -24.18 21.94 -12.07
CA THR A 354 -24.18 23.31 -11.55
C THR A 354 -24.44 23.31 -10.05
N ASP A 355 -23.96 24.34 -9.34
CA ASP A 355 -24.20 24.49 -7.90
C ASP A 355 -25.70 24.48 -7.58
N SER A 356 -26.55 25.08 -8.42
CA SER A 356 -28.01 25.08 -8.24
C SER A 356 -28.63 23.68 -8.35
N GLN A 357 -28.16 22.84 -9.28
CA GLN A 357 -28.61 21.44 -9.39
C GLN A 357 -28.21 20.63 -8.16
N LEU A 358 -26.99 20.82 -7.65
CA LEU A 358 -26.51 20.16 -6.44
C LEU A 358 -27.31 20.59 -5.21
N VAL A 359 -27.57 21.89 -5.08
CA VAL A 359 -28.44 22.47 -4.04
C VAL A 359 -29.84 21.86 -4.13
N GLN A 360 -30.44 21.80 -5.33
CA GLN A 360 -31.77 21.22 -5.52
C GLN A 360 -31.82 19.73 -5.12
N LYS A 361 -30.80 18.94 -5.48
CA LYS A 361 -30.71 17.52 -5.08
C LYS A 361 -30.56 17.39 -3.57
N MET A 362 -29.72 18.20 -2.94
CA MET A 362 -29.51 18.18 -1.48
C MET A 362 -30.77 18.59 -0.71
N VAL A 363 -31.45 19.66 -1.15
CA VAL A 363 -32.72 20.13 -0.56
C VAL A 363 -33.82 19.10 -0.77
N GLY A 364 -33.91 18.48 -1.95
CA GLY A 364 -34.86 17.40 -2.21
C GLY A 364 -34.65 16.20 -1.28
N LEU A 365 -33.40 15.77 -1.10
CA LEU A 365 -33.06 14.70 -0.15
C LEU A 365 -33.44 15.08 1.30
N ARG A 366 -33.17 16.32 1.70
CA ARG A 366 -33.53 16.87 3.02
C ARG A 366 -35.03 16.87 3.28
N ASN A 367 -35.83 17.26 2.29
CA ASN A 367 -37.29 17.24 2.40
C ASN A 367 -37.81 15.81 2.48
N ASN A 368 -37.32 14.89 1.65
CA ASN A 368 -37.75 13.49 1.69
C ASN A 368 -37.43 12.83 3.03
N ILE A 369 -36.27 13.12 3.62
CA ILE A 369 -35.90 12.64 4.97
C ILE A 369 -36.83 13.26 6.03
N ARG A 370 -37.15 14.55 5.92
CA ARG A 370 -38.07 15.22 6.83
C ARG A 370 -39.46 14.58 6.77
N ASP A 371 -40.03 14.48 5.57
CA ASP A 371 -41.38 13.96 5.36
C ASP A 371 -41.49 12.49 5.82
N TRP A 372 -40.48 11.68 5.53
CA TRP A 372 -40.36 10.31 6.03
C TRP A 372 -40.32 10.26 7.56
N SER A 373 -39.51 11.13 8.20
CA SER A 373 -39.42 11.19 9.66
C SER A 373 -40.75 11.62 10.32
N LEU A 374 -41.47 12.57 9.73
CA LEU A 374 -42.77 13.01 10.23
C LEU A 374 -43.82 11.91 10.06
N THR A 375 -43.81 11.20 8.94
CA THR A 375 -44.82 10.17 8.62
C THR A 375 -44.73 8.94 9.53
N TYR A 376 -43.52 8.46 9.83
CA TYR A 376 -43.35 7.16 10.50
C TYR A 376 -42.97 7.23 11.98
N PHE A 377 -42.55 8.39 12.48
CA PHE A 377 -42.11 8.57 13.88
C PHE A 377 -43.06 9.42 14.72
N ILE A 378 -44.03 10.11 14.10
CA ILE A 378 -45.16 10.72 14.81
C ILE A 378 -46.17 9.61 15.15
N THR A 379 -46.51 9.48 16.43
CA THR A 379 -47.66 8.68 16.86
C THR A 379 -48.27 9.28 18.11
N GLU A 380 -49.58 9.10 18.25
CA GLU A 380 -50.32 9.40 19.48
C GLU A 380 -50.07 8.35 20.57
N SER A 381 -49.44 7.22 20.25
CA SER A 381 -49.13 6.17 21.23
C SER A 381 -47.93 6.56 22.11
N GLU A 382 -48.21 6.84 23.38
CA GLU A 382 -47.19 7.07 24.42
C GLU A 382 -46.47 5.79 24.86
N ASN A 383 -46.97 4.60 24.47
CA ASN A 383 -46.51 3.30 24.97
C ASN A 383 -45.42 2.65 24.10
N LEU A 384 -44.43 3.42 23.65
CA LEU A 384 -43.28 2.80 22.97
C LEU A 384 -42.35 2.13 23.98
N PRO A 385 -41.83 0.93 23.67
CA PRO A 385 -40.85 0.28 24.52
C PRO A 385 -39.59 1.15 24.63
N ARG A 386 -39.10 1.33 25.85
CA ARG A 386 -37.86 2.06 26.10
C ARG A 386 -36.71 1.40 25.34
N PRO A 387 -35.90 2.16 24.57
CA PRO A 387 -34.73 1.59 23.90
C PRO A 387 -33.81 0.89 24.89
N SER A 388 -33.28 -0.26 24.49
CA SER A 388 -32.32 -1.00 25.30
C SER A 388 -30.98 -0.27 25.37
N ASN A 389 -30.13 -0.60 26.34
CA ASN A 389 -28.76 -0.06 26.41
C ASN A 389 -27.95 -0.38 25.13
N GLN A 390 -28.23 -1.51 24.48
CA GLN A 390 -27.58 -1.86 23.21
C GLN A 390 -28.06 -0.97 22.07
N ASP A 391 -29.34 -0.60 22.04
CA ASP A 391 -29.87 0.34 21.05
C ASP A 391 -29.22 1.72 21.17
N MET A 392 -29.07 2.20 22.42
CA MET A 392 -28.36 3.45 22.71
C MET A 392 -26.90 3.39 22.26
N LYS A 393 -26.21 2.27 22.51
CA LYS A 393 -24.84 2.07 22.04
C LYS A 393 -24.74 2.06 20.50
N ASN A 394 -25.67 1.40 19.82
CA ASN A 394 -25.72 1.37 18.36
C ASN A 394 -25.96 2.77 17.77
N LEU A 395 -26.78 3.59 18.44
CA LEU A 395 -27.02 4.99 18.11
C LEU A 395 -25.75 5.84 18.34
N ASP A 396 -25.06 5.66 19.48
CA ASP A 396 -23.81 6.37 19.80
C ASP A 396 -22.69 6.08 18.77
N GLU A 397 -22.57 4.83 18.29
CA GLU A 397 -21.56 4.40 17.30
C GLU A 397 -21.65 5.16 15.96
N ILE A 398 -22.76 5.82 15.66
CA ILE A 398 -22.97 6.61 14.43
C ILE A 398 -22.38 8.02 14.56
N GLY A 399 -21.86 8.36 15.75
CA GLY A 399 -21.29 9.68 16.02
C GLY A 399 -22.36 10.71 16.37
N LEU A 400 -23.46 10.26 17.01
CA LEU A 400 -24.55 11.12 17.47
C LEU A 400 -24.10 12.23 18.42
N GLU A 401 -22.97 12.05 19.11
CA GLU A 401 -22.35 13.09 19.95
C GLU A 401 -22.07 14.39 19.18
N SER A 402 -21.84 14.30 17.87
CA SER A 402 -21.65 15.48 17.00
C SER A 402 -22.96 16.18 16.60
N VAL A 403 -24.11 15.53 16.84
CA VAL A 403 -25.43 15.90 16.32
C VAL A 403 -26.39 16.33 17.45
N MET A 404 -26.31 15.68 18.61
CA MET A 404 -27.15 15.95 19.78
C MET A 404 -26.45 15.56 21.09
N ARG A 405 -26.83 16.18 22.21
CA ARG A 405 -26.37 15.74 23.53
C ARG A 405 -27.07 14.45 23.95
N LYS A 406 -26.38 13.61 24.72
CA LYS A 406 -26.91 12.32 25.20
C LYS A 406 -28.15 12.45 26.09
N ASP A 407 -28.15 13.44 26.97
CA ASP A 407 -29.29 13.75 27.85
C ASP A 407 -30.50 14.27 27.07
N PHE A 408 -30.27 14.96 25.95
CA PHE A 408 -31.32 15.35 25.03
C PHE A 408 -31.90 14.13 24.33
N LEU A 409 -31.06 13.23 23.82
CA LEU A 409 -31.49 11.99 23.18
C LEU A 409 -32.39 11.18 24.13
N GLU A 410 -31.94 10.86 25.34
CA GLU A 410 -32.71 10.06 26.31
C GLU A 410 -34.10 10.62 26.61
N ARG A 411 -34.21 11.95 26.76
CA ARG A 411 -35.49 12.64 26.95
C ARG A 411 -36.36 12.61 25.70
N SER A 412 -35.75 12.82 24.54
CA SER A 412 -36.44 12.90 23.25
C SER A 412 -37.01 11.57 22.77
N LEU A 413 -36.49 10.45 23.27
CA LEU A 413 -37.01 9.11 22.97
C LEU A 413 -38.42 8.91 23.52
N GLN A 414 -38.79 9.64 24.58
CA GLN A 414 -40.10 9.54 25.23
C GLN A 414 -41.13 10.50 24.63
N ASP A 415 -40.66 11.60 24.04
CA ASP A 415 -41.53 12.64 23.48
C ASP A 415 -41.91 12.35 22.03
N SER A 416 -43.20 12.15 21.76
CA SER A 416 -43.73 11.90 20.41
C SER A 416 -43.46 13.03 19.43
N THR A 417 -43.33 14.26 19.93
CA THR A 417 -43.09 15.45 19.10
C THR A 417 -41.63 15.60 18.69
N ILE A 418 -40.69 15.08 19.49
CA ILE A 418 -39.25 15.20 19.24
C ILE A 418 -38.68 13.97 18.52
N ARG A 419 -39.35 12.81 18.60
CA ARG A 419 -38.92 11.58 17.90
C ARG A 419 -38.63 11.76 16.40
N PRO A 420 -39.46 12.46 15.59
CA PRO A 420 -39.14 12.74 14.19
C PRO A 420 -37.83 13.51 14.02
N THR A 421 -37.59 14.51 14.86
CA THR A 421 -36.36 15.31 14.90
C THR A 421 -35.13 14.43 15.19
N VAL A 422 -35.23 13.52 16.15
CA VAL A 422 -34.15 12.56 16.46
C VAL A 422 -33.93 11.61 15.28
N ALA A 423 -34.98 10.98 14.76
CA ALA A 423 -34.88 10.02 13.65
C ALA A 423 -34.24 10.65 12.40
N ARG A 424 -34.65 11.88 12.06
CA ARG A 424 -34.07 12.69 10.99
C ARG A 424 -32.57 12.91 11.19
N SER A 425 -32.18 13.32 12.39
CA SER A 425 -30.79 13.62 12.76
C SER A 425 -29.91 12.36 12.72
N VAL A 426 -30.43 11.24 13.25
CA VAL A 426 -29.77 9.92 13.19
C VAL A 426 -29.60 9.47 11.73
N LEU A 427 -30.63 9.61 10.90
CA LEU A 427 -30.56 9.21 9.49
C LEU A 427 -29.49 10.01 8.74
N TRP A 428 -29.39 11.32 8.97
CA TRP A 428 -28.30 12.12 8.38
C TRP A 428 -26.91 11.71 8.88
N GLY A 429 -26.77 11.41 10.17
CA GLY A 429 -25.53 10.85 10.73
C GLY A 429 -25.13 9.54 10.03
N PHE A 430 -26.10 8.65 9.83
CA PHE A 430 -25.90 7.40 9.09
C PHE A 430 -25.49 7.66 7.63
N LEU A 431 -26.20 8.52 6.90
CA LEU A 431 -25.85 8.85 5.52
C LEU A 431 -24.44 9.45 5.40
N GLN A 432 -24.05 10.34 6.32
CA GLN A 432 -22.71 10.93 6.32
C GLN A 432 -21.60 9.91 6.58
N ARG A 433 -21.81 8.98 7.51
CA ARG A 433 -20.82 7.97 7.88
C ARG A 433 -20.74 6.84 6.85
N ASP A 434 -21.89 6.29 6.46
CA ASP A 434 -22.01 5.01 5.74
C ASP A 434 -22.31 5.17 4.25
N VAL A 435 -22.76 6.34 3.78
CA VAL A 435 -23.09 6.56 2.35
C VAL A 435 -22.13 7.53 1.69
N PHE A 436 -22.08 8.78 2.16
CA PHE A 436 -21.27 9.83 1.54
C PHE A 436 -19.76 9.52 1.65
N ARG A 437 -19.03 9.69 0.54
CA ARG A 437 -17.59 9.39 0.41
C ARG A 437 -17.18 7.94 0.68
N GLN A 438 -18.15 7.02 0.79
CA GLN A 438 -17.89 5.59 0.89
C GLN A 438 -17.80 4.91 -0.49
N TYR A 439 -18.06 5.65 -1.58
CA TYR A 439 -17.98 5.17 -2.96
C TYR A 439 -18.84 3.93 -3.22
N LEU A 440 -19.95 3.79 -2.47
CA LEU A 440 -20.84 2.63 -2.57
C LEU A 440 -21.49 2.51 -3.96
N TRP A 441 -21.68 3.64 -4.65
CA TRP A 441 -22.18 3.70 -6.03
C TRP A 441 -21.21 3.07 -7.04
N VAL A 442 -19.91 2.93 -6.72
CA VAL A 442 -18.92 2.20 -7.54
C VAL A 442 -19.18 0.69 -7.48
N MET A 443 -19.88 0.21 -6.45
CA MET A 443 -20.23 -1.18 -6.17
C MET A 443 -19.04 -2.09 -5.82
N LYS A 444 -19.32 -3.21 -5.14
CA LYS A 444 -18.30 -4.22 -4.79
C LYS A 444 -17.80 -4.95 -6.04
N PRO A 445 -16.51 -5.32 -6.10
CA PRO A 445 -15.49 -5.16 -5.04
C PRO A 445 -14.78 -3.79 -5.03
N TYR A 446 -14.98 -2.96 -6.05
CA TYR A 446 -14.18 -1.75 -6.28
C TYR A 446 -14.42 -0.64 -5.25
N SER A 447 -15.62 -0.55 -4.66
CA SER A 447 -15.95 0.51 -3.69
C SER A 447 -14.93 0.61 -2.55
N ARG A 448 -14.51 -0.52 -1.99
CA ARG A 448 -13.49 -0.56 -0.94
C ARG A 448 -12.14 -0.03 -1.44
N TRP A 449 -11.69 -0.48 -2.61
CA TRP A 449 -10.42 -0.05 -3.17
C TRP A 449 -10.39 1.45 -3.49
N VAL A 450 -11.45 1.99 -4.09
CA VAL A 450 -11.56 3.42 -4.38
C VAL A 450 -11.57 4.24 -3.09
N ARG A 451 -12.34 3.80 -2.09
CA ARG A 451 -12.37 4.45 -0.78
C ARG A 451 -11.01 4.43 -0.09
N ASP A 452 -10.36 3.27 -0.01
CA ASP A 452 -9.10 3.10 0.69
C ASP A 452 -7.99 3.92 -0.03
N THR A 453 -8.01 3.97 -1.36
CA THR A 453 -7.13 4.84 -2.17
C THR A 453 -7.42 6.32 -1.94
N HIS A 454 -8.69 6.72 -1.91
CA HIS A 454 -9.10 8.09 -1.61
C HIS A 454 -8.65 8.51 -0.21
N GLN A 455 -8.84 7.66 0.81
CA GLN A 455 -8.41 7.93 2.18
C GLN A 455 -6.88 8.05 2.27
N TYR A 456 -6.14 7.15 1.62
CA TYR A 456 -4.68 7.19 1.55
C TYR A 456 -4.18 8.49 0.92
N LEU A 457 -4.69 8.84 -0.27
CA LEU A 457 -4.27 10.04 -1.00
C LEU A 457 -4.71 11.32 -0.27
N SER A 458 -5.94 11.36 0.25
CA SER A 458 -6.42 12.50 1.05
C SER A 458 -5.53 12.69 2.28
N SER A 459 -5.17 11.63 2.99
CA SER A 459 -4.29 11.72 4.17
C SER A 459 -2.88 12.20 3.79
N LYS A 460 -2.30 11.67 2.70
CA LYS A 460 -0.97 12.05 2.24
C LYS A 460 -0.88 13.46 1.65
N MET A 461 -1.93 13.93 0.99
CA MET A 461 -1.92 15.21 0.28
C MET A 461 -2.47 16.38 1.10
N MET A 462 -3.28 16.11 2.13
CA MET A 462 -3.92 17.14 2.98
C MET A 462 -3.22 17.36 4.33
N THR A 463 -1.95 16.94 4.49
CA THR A 463 -1.19 17.24 5.71
C THR A 463 -0.98 18.76 5.84
N LYS A 464 -1.49 19.33 6.94
CA LYS A 464 -1.83 20.76 7.14
C LYS A 464 -0.67 21.78 7.09
N TYR A 465 0.56 21.40 6.79
CA TYR A 465 1.75 22.22 7.07
C TYR A 465 2.60 22.61 5.86
N SER A 466 2.05 22.58 4.63
CA SER A 466 2.83 22.97 3.45
C SER A 466 2.08 23.98 2.60
N GLN A 467 2.75 25.08 2.24
CA GLN A 467 2.27 26.08 1.28
C GLN A 467 1.93 25.46 -0.10
N ASP A 468 2.49 24.29 -0.42
CA ASP A 468 2.11 23.46 -1.59
C ASP A 468 0.72 22.78 -1.46
N SER A 469 -0.01 22.99 -0.35
CA SER A 469 -1.24 22.26 -0.06
C SER A 469 -2.34 22.52 -1.09
N ASP A 470 -2.41 23.71 -1.69
CA ASP A 470 -3.46 24.05 -2.64
C ASP A 470 -3.29 23.34 -3.98
N GLU A 471 -2.06 23.29 -4.53
CA GLU A 471 -1.79 22.55 -5.76
C GLU A 471 -1.96 21.04 -5.57
N LYS A 472 -1.51 20.51 -4.41
CA LYS A 472 -1.73 19.09 -4.05
C LYS A 472 -3.22 18.78 -3.90
N SER A 473 -3.98 19.66 -3.26
CA SER A 473 -5.44 19.56 -3.13
C SER A 473 -6.13 19.61 -4.48
N GLN A 474 -5.72 20.52 -5.36
CA GLN A 474 -6.24 20.62 -6.73
C GLN A 474 -5.99 19.33 -7.51
N LYS A 475 -4.74 18.84 -7.53
CA LYS A 475 -4.38 17.58 -8.20
C LYS A 475 -5.18 16.39 -7.66
N PHE A 476 -5.34 16.32 -6.34
CA PHE A 476 -6.15 15.28 -5.68
C PHE A 476 -7.61 15.33 -6.12
N ASN A 477 -8.24 16.51 -6.10
CA ASN A 477 -9.65 16.64 -6.44
C ASN A 477 -9.90 16.42 -7.96
N ILE A 478 -8.98 16.86 -8.82
CA ILE A 478 -9.01 16.53 -10.25
C ILE A 478 -8.93 15.01 -10.46
N TRP A 479 -8.00 14.34 -9.77
CA TRP A 479 -7.89 12.87 -9.82
C TRP A 479 -9.18 12.20 -9.36
N ARG A 480 -9.77 12.64 -8.25
CA ARG A 480 -11.02 12.12 -7.70
C ARG A 480 -12.17 12.28 -8.70
N ALA A 481 -12.33 13.48 -9.26
CA ALA A 481 -13.37 13.80 -10.24
C ALA A 481 -13.26 12.92 -11.49
N ASN A 482 -12.05 12.82 -12.04
CA ASN A 482 -11.73 12.00 -13.21
C ASN A 482 -11.97 10.52 -12.96
N GLY A 483 -11.42 9.98 -11.87
CA GLY A 483 -11.62 8.59 -11.50
C GLY A 483 -13.11 8.28 -11.33
N SER A 484 -13.86 9.19 -10.70
CA SER A 484 -15.30 9.01 -10.50
C SER A 484 -16.06 9.01 -11.82
N ALA A 485 -15.76 9.94 -12.73
CA ALA A 485 -16.36 9.99 -14.06
C ALA A 485 -16.08 8.71 -14.86
N MET A 486 -14.86 8.16 -14.79
CA MET A 486 -14.51 6.89 -15.43
C MET A 486 -15.34 5.73 -14.86
N PHE A 487 -15.51 5.64 -13.54
CA PHE A 487 -16.32 4.59 -12.92
C PHE A 487 -17.80 4.70 -13.27
N SER A 488 -18.32 5.91 -13.45
CA SER A 488 -19.71 6.17 -13.87
C SER A 488 -19.95 5.81 -15.33
N GLN A 489 -19.01 6.11 -16.22
CA GLN A 489 -19.08 5.87 -17.67
C GLN A 489 -18.75 4.43 -18.07
N ALA A 490 -18.04 3.67 -17.23
CA ALA A 490 -17.68 2.29 -17.52
C ALA A 490 -18.92 1.48 -17.94
N PRO A 491 -18.93 0.86 -19.14
CA PRO A 491 -20.06 0.07 -19.61
C PRO A 491 -20.24 -1.13 -18.69
N ARG A 492 -21.38 -1.18 -17.98
CA ARG A 492 -21.69 -2.27 -17.05
C ARG A 492 -22.86 -3.08 -17.61
N PRO A 493 -22.64 -4.33 -18.05
CA PRO A 493 -23.70 -5.15 -18.64
C PRO A 493 -24.70 -5.58 -17.55
N GLY A 494 -25.90 -4.99 -17.50
CA GLY A 494 -27.10 -5.44 -16.74
C GLY A 494 -27.01 -5.55 -15.20
N GLN A 495 -25.84 -5.86 -14.64
CA GLN A 495 -25.55 -6.16 -13.25
C GLN A 495 -25.50 -4.90 -12.37
N LYS A 496 -25.32 -3.71 -12.97
CA LYS A 496 -25.25 -2.43 -12.23
C LYS A 496 -26.49 -2.23 -11.35
N ARG A 497 -27.68 -2.48 -11.91
CA ARG A 497 -28.95 -2.31 -11.18
C ARG A 497 -29.11 -3.32 -10.05
N VAL A 498 -28.79 -4.60 -10.30
CA VAL A 498 -28.95 -5.67 -9.30
C VAL A 498 -28.03 -5.44 -8.09
N LEU A 499 -26.76 -5.10 -8.35
CA LEU A 499 -25.78 -4.86 -7.29
C LEU A 499 -26.07 -3.55 -6.55
N ARG A 500 -26.49 -2.49 -7.25
CA ARG A 500 -26.98 -1.25 -6.61
C ARG A 500 -28.17 -1.53 -5.70
N ASN A 501 -29.18 -2.27 -6.18
CA ASN A 501 -30.34 -2.63 -5.37
C ASN A 501 -29.95 -3.42 -4.13
N ARG A 502 -29.00 -4.37 -4.23
CA ARG A 502 -28.50 -5.14 -3.09
C ARG A 502 -27.86 -4.24 -2.02
N ILE A 503 -27.07 -3.25 -2.44
CA ILE A 503 -26.44 -2.28 -1.53
C ILE A 503 -27.52 -1.44 -0.86
N ILE A 504 -28.49 -0.94 -1.62
CA ILE A 504 -29.59 -0.14 -1.08
C ILE A 504 -30.39 -0.95 -0.06
N THR A 505 -30.78 -2.19 -0.40
CA THR A 505 -31.49 -3.08 0.54
C THR A 505 -30.67 -3.29 1.83
N GLN A 506 -29.36 -3.49 1.72
CA GLN A 506 -28.50 -3.61 2.91
C GLN A 506 -28.53 -2.33 3.76
N LEU A 507 -28.40 -1.15 3.14
CA LEU A 507 -28.46 0.13 3.84
C LEU A 507 -29.82 0.35 4.51
N VAL A 508 -30.92 0.06 3.81
CA VAL A 508 -32.29 0.15 4.35
C VAL A 508 -32.45 -0.77 5.57
N THR A 509 -32.07 -2.05 5.45
CA THR A 509 -32.16 -3.00 6.58
C THR A 509 -31.36 -2.53 7.79
N THR A 510 -30.11 -2.10 7.60
CA THR A 510 -29.28 -1.59 8.70
C THR A 510 -29.89 -0.35 9.35
N THR A 511 -30.43 0.57 8.54
CA THR A 511 -31.04 1.82 9.02
C THR A 511 -32.34 1.57 9.77
N ILE A 512 -33.19 0.65 9.29
CA ILE A 512 -34.42 0.26 9.99
C ILE A 512 -34.10 -0.41 11.31
N LEU A 513 -33.12 -1.32 11.35
CA LEU A 513 -32.72 -1.95 12.61
C LEU A 513 -32.22 -0.93 13.64
N LEU A 514 -31.50 0.08 13.18
CA LEU A 514 -31.02 1.18 14.01
C LEU A 514 -32.17 2.07 14.53
N LEU A 515 -33.12 2.42 13.66
CA LEU A 515 -34.24 3.32 13.98
C LEU A 515 -35.44 2.60 14.59
N LYS A 516 -35.42 1.26 14.64
CA LYS A 516 -36.49 0.42 15.18
C LYS A 516 -36.98 0.85 16.57
N PRO A 517 -36.12 1.27 17.51
CA PRO A 517 -36.59 1.72 18.82
C PRO A 517 -37.40 3.03 18.78
N LEU A 518 -37.26 3.81 17.71
CA LEU A 518 -37.95 5.08 17.50
C LEU A 518 -39.22 4.92 16.64
N LEU A 519 -39.24 3.86 15.81
CA LEU A 519 -40.27 3.66 14.80
C LEU A 519 -41.62 3.40 15.46
N ALA A 520 -42.58 4.25 15.13
CA ALA A 520 -43.90 4.22 15.76
C ALA A 520 -44.98 3.59 14.89
N SER A 521 -44.80 3.66 13.57
CA SER A 521 -45.77 3.16 12.60
C SER A 521 -45.82 1.62 12.57
N GLN A 522 -47.04 1.09 12.40
CA GLN A 522 -47.24 -0.34 12.12
C GLN A 522 -46.88 -0.71 10.67
N ASP A 523 -46.81 0.27 9.78
CA ASP A 523 -46.56 0.08 8.34
C ASP A 523 -45.05 0.11 8.03
N GLN A 524 -44.30 -0.81 8.66
CA GLN A 524 -42.85 -0.92 8.48
C GLN A 524 -42.44 -1.07 7.00
N LYS A 525 -43.26 -1.72 6.20
CA LYS A 525 -42.97 -1.96 4.77
C LYS A 525 -42.98 -0.67 3.96
N ASP A 526 -43.95 0.21 4.21
CA ASP A 526 -44.04 1.48 3.49
C ASP A 526 -42.85 2.38 3.89
N ALA A 527 -42.48 2.36 5.18
CA ALA A 527 -41.29 3.03 5.67
C ALA A 527 -40.00 2.50 5.00
N GLU A 528 -39.88 1.19 4.80
CA GLU A 528 -38.76 0.56 4.08
C GLU A 528 -38.71 0.97 2.60
N ASP A 529 -39.86 1.01 1.92
CA ASP A 529 -39.96 1.37 0.49
C ASP A 529 -39.62 2.85 0.25
N GLU A 530 -40.03 3.77 1.12
CA GLU A 530 -39.64 5.18 1.05
C GLU A 530 -38.16 5.38 1.41
N LEU A 531 -37.67 4.68 2.44
CA LEU A 531 -36.27 4.73 2.81
C LEU A 531 -35.36 4.20 1.70
N TYR A 532 -35.82 3.20 0.93
CA TYR A 532 -35.13 2.74 -0.27
C TYR A 532 -34.92 3.88 -1.27
N GLN A 533 -35.94 4.71 -1.49
CA GLN A 533 -35.84 5.86 -2.40
C GLN A 533 -34.87 6.92 -1.87
N ILE A 534 -34.90 7.20 -0.57
CA ILE A 534 -33.95 8.12 0.09
C ILE A 534 -32.52 7.63 -0.10
N MET A 535 -32.25 6.34 0.12
CA MET A 535 -30.92 5.75 -0.05
C MET A 535 -30.46 5.77 -1.51
N ASP A 536 -31.37 5.54 -2.46
CA ASP A 536 -31.06 5.64 -3.89
C ASP A 536 -30.69 7.06 -4.31
N GLN A 537 -31.42 8.06 -3.79
CA GLN A 537 -31.14 9.48 -4.00
C GLN A 537 -29.82 9.90 -3.35
N ALA A 538 -29.53 9.43 -2.13
CA ALA A 538 -28.28 9.72 -1.43
C ALA A 538 -27.07 9.16 -2.19
N LEU A 539 -27.16 7.94 -2.70
CA LEU A 539 -26.11 7.35 -3.55
C LEU A 539 -25.92 8.10 -4.87
N ALA A 540 -27.02 8.52 -5.51
CA ALA A 540 -26.95 9.31 -6.74
C ALA A 540 -26.35 10.70 -6.49
N LEU A 541 -26.64 11.31 -5.33
CA LEU A 541 -26.03 12.56 -4.92
C LEU A 541 -24.54 12.37 -4.64
N ASP A 542 -24.13 11.34 -3.90
CA ASP A 542 -22.70 11.05 -3.64
C ASP A 542 -21.91 10.84 -4.94
N GLU A 543 -22.46 10.09 -5.90
CA GLU A 543 -21.88 9.94 -7.24
C GLU A 543 -21.67 11.31 -7.91
N GLU A 544 -22.66 12.20 -7.84
CA GLU A 544 -22.58 13.55 -8.40
C GLU A 544 -21.51 14.41 -7.71
N LEU A 545 -21.44 14.39 -6.38
CA LEU A 545 -20.49 15.15 -5.59
C LEU A 545 -19.05 14.70 -5.87
N CYS A 546 -18.82 13.38 -5.98
CA CYS A 546 -17.52 12.81 -6.29
C CYS A 546 -17.04 13.13 -7.72
N ARG A 547 -17.95 13.35 -8.67
CA ARG A 547 -17.63 13.75 -10.05
C ARG A 547 -17.19 15.21 -10.21
N GLN A 548 -17.49 16.07 -9.23
CA GLN A 548 -17.09 17.47 -9.33
C GLN A 548 -15.59 17.65 -9.07
N VAL A 549 -14.97 18.59 -9.79
CA VAL A 549 -13.58 19.02 -9.52
C VAL A 549 -13.50 19.81 -8.21
N ALA A 550 -14.53 20.58 -7.88
CA ALA A 550 -14.62 21.23 -6.58
C ALA A 550 -14.74 20.17 -5.46
N ASN A 551 -14.09 20.41 -4.32
CA ASN A 551 -14.23 19.57 -3.15
C ASN A 551 -15.56 19.86 -2.47
N LEU A 552 -16.57 19.08 -2.82
CA LEU A 552 -17.86 19.10 -2.16
C LEU A 552 -17.89 18.10 -1.00
N SER A 553 -18.39 18.55 0.15
CA SER A 553 -18.60 17.71 1.33
C SER A 553 -19.98 17.97 1.93
N VAL A 554 -20.66 16.87 2.26
CA VAL A 554 -21.76 16.87 3.22
C VAL A 554 -21.13 16.66 4.58
N ARG A 555 -21.10 17.70 5.42
CA ARG A 555 -20.44 17.63 6.73
C ARG A 555 -21.07 18.53 7.77
N TYR A 556 -20.97 18.11 9.03
CA TYR A 556 -21.01 19.00 10.19
C TYR A 556 -19.70 19.81 10.20
N LEU A 557 -19.77 21.14 10.40
CA LEU A 557 -18.63 22.03 10.21
C LEU A 557 -17.55 21.82 11.29
N GLU A 558 -16.33 21.42 10.88
CA GLU A 558 -15.17 20.89 11.67
C GLU A 558 -14.79 21.55 13.01
N ASN A 559 -15.31 22.72 13.37
CA ASN A 559 -15.22 23.26 14.74
C ASN A 559 -16.32 22.67 15.67
N SER A 560 -16.98 21.59 15.25
CA SER A 560 -18.25 21.08 15.78
C SER A 560 -18.17 19.99 16.84
N LEU A 561 -16.99 19.65 17.35
CA LEU A 561 -16.91 18.98 18.66
C LEU A 561 -17.42 19.97 19.71
N GLY A 562 -18.75 20.11 19.81
CA GLY A 562 -19.44 21.18 20.53
C GLY A 562 -20.47 21.98 19.72
N LEU A 563 -20.92 21.52 18.54
CA LEU A 563 -22.03 22.19 17.82
C LEU A 563 -23.27 22.30 18.71
N VAL A 564 -23.56 21.24 19.45
CA VAL A 564 -24.64 21.26 20.43
C VAL A 564 -24.19 22.07 21.64
N GLY A 565 -24.93 23.15 21.92
CA GLY A 565 -24.57 24.18 22.88
C GLY A 565 -23.82 25.37 22.27
N ALA A 566 -23.42 25.31 20.99
CA ALA A 566 -22.88 26.49 20.30
C ALA A 566 -23.99 27.49 19.96
N HIS A 567 -23.64 28.76 19.87
CA HIS A 567 -24.57 29.80 19.43
C HIS A 567 -24.99 29.62 17.97
N PHE A 568 -26.25 29.94 17.68
CA PHE A 568 -26.79 29.94 16.34
C PHE A 568 -26.07 30.96 15.46
N ASN A 569 -25.65 30.54 14.26
CA ASN A 569 -25.02 31.42 13.29
C ASN A 569 -25.83 31.46 11.98
N PRO A 570 -26.54 32.57 11.69
CA PRO A 570 -27.41 32.68 10.52
C PRO A 570 -26.68 32.62 9.17
N GLN A 571 -25.34 32.80 9.16
CA GLN A 571 -24.54 32.67 7.93
C GLN A 571 -24.27 31.21 7.55
N THR A 572 -24.33 30.30 8.52
CA THR A 572 -23.93 28.89 8.34
C THR A 572 -25.05 27.91 8.69
N MET A 573 -26.11 28.40 9.34
CA MET A 573 -27.21 27.63 9.89
C MET A 573 -28.55 28.28 9.52
N THR A 574 -29.57 27.44 9.42
CA THR A 574 -30.98 27.81 9.25
C THR A 574 -31.81 27.00 10.22
N THR A 575 -32.88 27.58 10.74
CA THR A 575 -33.85 26.86 11.56
C THR A 575 -34.85 26.09 10.71
N GLU A 576 -35.56 25.15 11.33
CA GLU A 576 -36.62 24.40 10.66
C GLU A 576 -37.77 25.32 10.22
N ILE A 577 -38.32 25.08 9.03
CA ILE A 577 -39.48 25.82 8.51
C ILE A 577 -40.66 25.65 9.47
N GLY A 578 -41.15 26.77 10.02
CA GLY A 578 -42.27 26.83 10.97
C GLY A 578 -41.83 26.97 12.44
N SER A 579 -40.54 26.86 12.74
CA SER A 579 -40.01 27.21 14.06
C SER A 579 -39.87 28.72 14.24
N LYS A 580 -39.80 29.18 15.49
CA LYS A 580 -39.49 30.59 15.79
C LYS A 580 -38.10 30.93 15.22
N ASP A 581 -37.96 32.13 14.65
CA ASP A 581 -36.67 32.62 14.16
C ASP A 581 -35.65 32.60 15.30
N ALA A 582 -34.59 31.81 15.15
CA ALA A 582 -33.52 31.78 16.13
C ALA A 582 -32.70 33.06 16.05
N THR A 583 -32.35 33.58 17.21
CA THR A 583 -31.45 34.70 17.40
C THR A 583 -30.01 34.19 17.54
N ALA A 584 -29.04 35.08 17.36
CA ALA A 584 -27.63 34.74 17.60
C ALA A 584 -27.32 34.38 19.06
N GLU A 585 -28.21 34.70 19.99
CA GLU A 585 -28.08 34.35 21.42
C GLU A 585 -28.53 32.92 21.69
N ASP A 586 -29.44 32.38 20.87
CA ASP A 586 -29.92 31.01 21.03
C ASP A 586 -28.80 29.99 20.82
N VAL A 587 -28.90 28.87 21.53
CA VAL A 587 -27.94 27.78 21.44
C VAL A 587 -28.54 26.62 20.65
N VAL A 588 -27.74 26.03 19.78
CA VAL A 588 -28.11 24.86 18.99
C VAL A 588 -28.34 23.68 19.92
N SER A 589 -29.53 23.09 19.87
CA SER A 589 -29.90 21.91 20.66
C SER A 589 -29.75 20.61 19.86
N VAL A 590 -30.09 20.62 18.56
CA VAL A 590 -29.93 19.47 17.65
C VAL A 590 -29.57 19.94 16.25
N VAL A 591 -28.72 19.19 15.56
CA VAL A 591 -28.48 19.38 14.13
C VAL A 591 -29.36 18.44 13.32
N LEU A 592 -30.36 19.00 12.63
CA LEU A 592 -31.34 18.25 11.83
C LEU A 592 -30.80 17.79 10.49
N ALA A 593 -29.89 18.55 9.88
CA ALA A 593 -29.26 18.19 8.62
C ALA A 593 -27.89 18.88 8.45
N PRO A 594 -26.90 18.19 7.87
CA PRO A 594 -25.57 18.74 7.62
C PRO A 594 -25.60 19.82 6.53
N ALA A 595 -24.52 20.59 6.46
CA ALA A 595 -24.30 21.56 5.39
C ALA A 595 -23.74 20.87 4.15
N LEU A 596 -24.07 21.43 2.98
CA LEU A 596 -23.34 21.17 1.75
C LEU A 596 -22.31 22.27 1.57
N VAL A 597 -21.05 21.90 1.69
CA VAL A 597 -19.91 22.81 1.60
C VAL A 597 -19.17 22.57 0.29
N LYS A 598 -18.79 23.64 -0.38
CA LYS A 598 -17.94 23.66 -1.56
C LYS A 598 -16.60 24.32 -1.23
N ARG A 599 -15.51 23.69 -1.66
CA ARG A 599 -14.17 24.29 -1.65
C ARG A 599 -13.59 24.18 -3.06
N GLY A 600 -13.10 25.30 -3.59
CA GLY A 600 -12.72 25.43 -4.98
C GLY A 600 -13.92 25.59 -5.93
N ASN A 601 -13.64 26.07 -7.14
CA ASN A 601 -14.62 26.26 -8.21
C ASN A 601 -14.63 25.08 -9.20
N SER A 602 -15.55 25.10 -10.17
CA SER A 602 -15.70 24.06 -11.20
C SER A 602 -14.48 23.96 -12.14
N ALA A 603 -13.71 25.04 -12.27
CA ALA A 603 -12.44 25.05 -13.00
C ALA A 603 -11.27 24.47 -12.18
N GLY A 604 -11.51 24.12 -10.91
CA GLY A 604 -10.47 23.62 -10.01
C GLY A 604 -9.51 24.69 -9.51
N ASN A 605 -9.95 25.93 -9.34
CA ASN A 605 -9.18 26.99 -8.66
C ASN A 605 -9.86 27.36 -7.33
N ASP A 606 -9.27 28.28 -6.55
CA ASP A 606 -9.83 28.81 -5.28
C ASP A 606 -10.05 27.76 -4.17
N PHE A 607 -9.15 26.79 -4.01
CA PHE A 607 -9.26 25.76 -2.96
C PHE A 607 -8.99 26.30 -1.54
N ASP A 608 -8.53 27.54 -1.42
CA ASP A 608 -8.42 28.30 -0.17
C ASP A 608 -9.79 28.74 0.35
N LYS A 609 -10.76 28.99 -0.55
CA LYS A 609 -12.09 29.51 -0.21
C LYS A 609 -13.08 28.38 0.05
N GLN A 610 -13.83 28.53 1.12
CA GLN A 610 -14.94 27.65 1.48
C GLN A 610 -16.27 28.42 1.33
N ILE A 611 -17.20 27.85 0.56
CA ILE A 611 -18.53 28.41 0.32
C ILE A 611 -19.55 27.39 0.85
N ILE A 612 -20.54 27.88 1.59
CA ILE A 612 -21.68 27.07 2.02
C ILE A 612 -22.75 27.16 0.94
N LEU A 613 -23.04 26.05 0.27
CA LEU A 613 -24.09 25.96 -0.74
C LEU A 613 -25.45 25.71 -0.11
N VAL A 614 -25.50 24.88 0.93
CA VAL A 614 -26.70 24.62 1.73
C VAL A 614 -26.31 24.75 3.21
N PRO A 615 -26.89 25.69 3.97
CA PRO A 615 -26.61 25.85 5.39
C PRO A 615 -27.07 24.62 6.20
N MET A 616 -26.47 24.42 7.37
CA MET A 616 -26.92 23.38 8.29
C MET A 616 -28.34 23.68 8.76
N GLU A 617 -29.17 22.66 8.92
CA GLU A 617 -30.47 22.84 9.56
C GLU A 617 -30.38 22.43 11.02
N VAL A 618 -30.85 23.29 11.92
CA VAL A 618 -30.71 23.11 13.37
C VAL A 618 -32.01 23.43 14.08
N THR A 619 -32.20 22.83 15.25
CA THR A 619 -33.11 23.37 16.26
C THR A 619 -32.30 24.13 17.30
N CYS A 620 -32.89 25.21 17.79
CA CYS A 620 -32.28 26.07 18.79
C CYS A 620 -33.17 26.11 20.03
N GLN A 621 -32.54 26.36 21.18
CA GLN A 621 -33.21 26.68 22.42
C GLN A 621 -32.65 28.00 22.95
N PRO A 622 -33.44 28.78 23.70
CA PRO A 622 -32.93 29.95 24.39
C PRO A 622 -31.70 29.57 25.21
N ALA A 623 -30.64 30.38 25.13
CA ALA A 623 -29.50 30.19 26.03
C ALA A 623 -30.02 30.20 27.46
N GLU A 624 -29.64 29.19 28.26
CA GLU A 624 -29.93 29.24 29.68
C GLU A 624 -29.33 30.54 30.22
N PRO A 625 -30.12 31.39 30.90
CA PRO A 625 -29.62 32.65 31.41
C PRO A 625 -28.41 32.32 32.28
N LYS A 626 -27.23 32.81 31.87
CA LYS A 626 -25.98 32.59 32.61
C LYS A 626 -26.31 32.92 34.06
N PRO A 627 -26.24 31.95 34.99
CA PRO A 627 -26.70 32.17 36.35
C PRO A 627 -26.00 33.43 36.82
N ALA A 628 -26.79 34.46 37.15
CA ALA A 628 -26.27 35.77 37.52
C ALA A 628 -25.11 35.52 38.47
N PRO A 629 -23.91 36.09 38.21
CA PRO A 629 -22.71 35.75 38.95
C PRO A 629 -23.10 35.78 40.42
N ARG A 630 -23.18 34.60 41.06
CA ARG A 630 -23.65 34.51 42.44
C ARG A 630 -22.74 35.47 43.16
N ALA A 631 -23.31 36.59 43.64
CA ALA A 631 -22.57 37.59 44.37
C ALA A 631 -21.71 36.79 45.34
N SER A 632 -20.39 36.83 45.14
CA SER A 632 -19.47 35.99 45.90
C SER A 632 -19.92 36.12 47.34
N PRO A 633 -20.22 35.02 48.06
CA PRO A 633 -20.71 35.12 49.42
C PRO A 633 -19.74 36.05 50.11
N ILE A 634 -20.23 37.23 50.50
CA ILE A 634 -19.43 38.23 51.18
C ILE A 634 -18.79 37.45 52.30
N LEU A 635 -17.48 37.26 52.21
CA LEU A 635 -16.73 36.53 53.21
C LEU A 635 -16.79 37.45 54.42
N VAL A 636 -17.85 37.30 55.22
CA VAL A 636 -17.98 37.94 56.52
C VAL A 636 -16.81 37.36 57.30
N GLN A 637 -15.72 38.12 57.37
CA GLN A 637 -14.61 37.85 58.26
C GLN A 637 -15.19 37.92 59.68
N THR A 638 -15.71 36.80 60.18
CA THR A 638 -15.97 36.63 61.60
C THR A 638 -14.60 36.56 62.26
N SER A 639 -14.12 37.70 62.74
CA SER A 639 -13.00 37.81 63.65
C SER A 639 -13.28 36.90 64.85
N THR A 640 -12.59 35.78 64.92
CA THR A 640 -12.52 34.94 66.11
C THR A 640 -11.89 35.75 67.24
N PRO A 641 -12.57 35.95 68.39
CA PRO A 641 -11.95 36.58 69.54
C PRO A 641 -10.89 35.64 70.12
N SER A 642 -9.70 36.20 70.34
CA SER A 642 -8.55 35.54 70.96
C SER A 642 -8.92 35.01 72.36
N PRO A 643 -8.53 33.78 72.74
CA PRO A 643 -8.70 33.30 74.10
C PRO A 643 -7.66 33.99 74.99
N GLY A 644 -8.13 34.66 76.03
CA GLY A 644 -7.31 35.21 77.10
C GLY A 644 -7.69 34.55 78.44
N ALA A 645 -6.64 34.14 79.17
CA ALA A 645 -6.56 33.58 80.52
C ALA A 645 -6.94 32.09 80.67
#